data_AF-A0A934ZA17-F1
#
_entry.id   AF-A0A934ZA17-F1
#
_cell.length_a   1.000
_cell.length_b   1.000
_cell.length_c   1.000
_cell.angle_alpha   90.00
_cell.angle_beta   90.00
_cell.angle_gamma   90.00
#
_symmetry.space_group_name_H-M   'P 1'
#
loop_
_entity.id
_entity.type
_entity.pdbx_description
1 polymer ?
#
loop_
_entity_poly.entity_id
_entity_poly.type
_entity_poly.pdbx_seq_one_letter_code
_entity_poly.pdbx_strand_id
1 'polypeptide(L)'
;MRTLLLLALDPKPLLELGEARRLGDGEIQLVRRMDSGDVQTFRVIVERDPARALRWLAARPVDLVLLDARAETGLPLAEATSMLDRLYPVDDSHGLASRDRTLILLDRQAASATVAFRAGCHRLREPLFDPTGSELLDAVEALIADHGRGKIALCLAGGGIEGLLYEVGALRALDRFVLDRRLCDFDLFLGISAGSFLAALLANGVTPDEIVDGLRKGNDRVPRIGRGDLFDPNVGELGRRALGLARALVGSGTARNPLSALYRSLPSGIFAGDRLEKYFARALSSPGMSDHFEETRKPLFVGATDQDTSEAVVFGEPGWTDVPIHRAIRASCALAPFYAPIAHRRPLVRRRRVHPHHQHARRREARRVALPHRRPAGAHLLAGGGLRARARRPLRHDAGPEGAHQRALRQGPQRHRGDVSERGVPHLPAGGRGDEDPRRVADEVPLPGGDRGARVREHPAPGARRDGPAATRLRPPRGALRRVHAGPRARRLARRGAGLRVIPRRVVSLVPSVTESLFLLGLGDRVVGRTDYCVEPMPAVGAVPSVGGTKDADVDAIAALSPELVLVNQEENTEAIHRDLVARGLRVHLSFPKTVADAVALMRELAAMLGAPADHPALLRLADAVSEMERLRAHTVPRKVFCPIWMDPLMTIHGDTFISDVLDLCGGQNVFLDRPRRYPLAADLGRAAPWSNDRVGQRDTRYPRVTLDEVVERQPEVVLLPDEPHPFSEADAEVFRALDIPAAAQGRVLRVDGKALCWYSPRLAEALPQVRAWLHPEERRVAPMEPRVKE
;
A
#
# COMPACT_ATOMS: atom_id res chain seq x y z
N MET A 1 -11.49 -23.90 -22.52
CA MET A 1 -10.65 -25.13 -22.45
C MET A 1 -9.40 -24.78 -21.68
N ARG A 2 -9.11 -25.48 -20.58
CA ARG A 2 -7.89 -25.31 -19.78
C ARG A 2 -6.80 -26.27 -20.27
N THR A 3 -5.53 -26.00 -19.99
CA THR A 3 -4.38 -26.80 -20.45
C THR A 3 -3.59 -27.31 -19.24
N LEU A 4 -3.55 -28.63 -19.05
CA LEU A 4 -2.82 -29.30 -17.97
C LEU A 4 -1.57 -29.97 -18.55
N LEU A 5 -0.42 -29.85 -17.89
CA LEU A 5 0.76 -30.67 -18.20
C LEU A 5 0.96 -31.73 -17.12
N LEU A 6 0.75 -32.99 -17.52
CA LEU A 6 1.06 -34.16 -16.74
C LEU A 6 2.48 -34.65 -17.05
N LEU A 7 3.30 -34.71 -16.01
CA LEU A 7 4.57 -35.42 -15.96
C LEU A 7 4.33 -36.76 -15.26
N ALA A 8 4.09 -37.82 -16.04
CA ALA A 8 3.82 -39.17 -15.55
C ALA A 8 4.18 -40.21 -16.62
N LEU A 9 4.47 -41.43 -16.18
CA LEU A 9 4.62 -42.57 -17.08
C LEU A 9 3.25 -43.09 -17.56
N ASP A 10 2.21 -43.14 -16.72
CA ASP A 10 0.86 -43.54 -17.12
C ASP A 10 -0.20 -42.45 -16.81
N PRO A 11 -0.93 -41.92 -17.81
CA PRO A 11 -2.05 -41.01 -17.58
C PRO A 11 -3.35 -41.68 -17.12
N LYS A 12 -3.41 -43.01 -16.99
CA LYS A 12 -4.62 -43.75 -16.58
C LYS A 12 -5.37 -43.16 -15.38
N PRO A 13 -4.73 -42.72 -14.27
CA PRO A 13 -5.45 -42.11 -13.14
C PRO A 13 -6.18 -40.79 -13.46
N LEU A 14 -5.85 -40.12 -14.58
CA LEU A 14 -6.56 -38.94 -15.09
C LEU A 14 -7.58 -39.29 -16.20
N LEU A 15 -7.44 -40.45 -16.85
CA LEU A 15 -8.39 -40.94 -17.85
C LEU A 15 -9.70 -41.44 -17.21
N GLU A 16 -9.64 -41.93 -15.98
CA GLU A 16 -10.80 -42.48 -15.25
C GLU A 16 -11.73 -41.39 -14.65
N LEU A 17 -11.40 -40.10 -14.84
CA LEU A 17 -12.07 -38.97 -14.18
C LEU A 17 -13.23 -38.34 -14.98
N GLY A 18 -13.43 -38.75 -16.24
CA GLY A 18 -14.43 -38.16 -17.14
C GLY A 18 -14.37 -38.75 -18.55
N GLU A 19 -15.09 -38.13 -19.50
CA GLU A 19 -15.05 -38.52 -20.91
C GLU A 19 -13.71 -38.10 -21.54
N ALA A 20 -12.77 -39.04 -21.60
CA ALA A 20 -11.44 -38.84 -22.16
C ALA A 20 -11.39 -39.22 -23.66
N ARG A 21 -10.98 -38.27 -24.50
CA ARG A 21 -10.75 -38.45 -25.94
C ARG A 21 -9.31 -38.12 -26.30
N ARG A 22 -8.58 -39.08 -26.88
CA ARG A 22 -7.21 -38.83 -27.39
C ARG A 22 -7.26 -37.87 -28.58
N LEU A 23 -6.41 -36.83 -28.57
CA LEU A 23 -6.27 -35.86 -29.65
C LEU A 23 -5.03 -36.13 -30.52
N GLY A 24 -4.00 -36.75 -29.95
CA GLY A 24 -2.76 -37.10 -30.64
C GLY A 24 -1.75 -37.78 -29.73
N ASP A 25 -0.50 -37.88 -30.18
CA ASP A 25 0.60 -38.41 -29.36
C ASP A 25 0.90 -37.48 -28.18
N GLY A 26 0.67 -37.99 -26.97
CA GLY A 26 0.81 -37.23 -25.73
C GLY A 26 -0.30 -36.20 -25.48
N GLU A 27 -1.36 -36.11 -26.30
CA GLU A 27 -2.46 -35.15 -26.06
C GLU A 27 -3.82 -35.84 -25.87
N ILE A 28 -4.51 -35.47 -24.78
CA ILE A 28 -5.81 -35.97 -24.36
C ILE A 28 -6.74 -34.78 -24.11
N GLN A 29 -7.97 -34.86 -24.57
CA GLN A 29 -9.08 -34.00 -24.14
C GLN A 29 -9.85 -34.73 -23.04
N LEU A 30 -10.06 -34.10 -21.90
CA LEU A 30 -10.92 -34.61 -20.82
C LEU A 30 -12.14 -33.69 -20.72
N VAL A 31 -13.34 -34.25 -20.86
CA VAL A 31 -14.62 -33.56 -20.66
C VAL A 31 -15.29 -34.12 -19.42
N ARG A 32 -15.72 -33.25 -18.50
CA ARG A 32 -16.46 -33.64 -17.29
C ARG A 32 -17.61 -32.68 -17.04
N ARG A 33 -18.73 -33.22 -16.57
CA ARG A 33 -19.82 -32.43 -15.99
C ARG A 33 -19.55 -32.24 -14.50
N MET A 34 -19.52 -30.99 -14.07
CA MET A 34 -19.29 -30.55 -12.70
C MET A 34 -20.52 -30.81 -11.84
N ASP A 35 -20.34 -30.86 -10.51
CA ASP A 35 -21.45 -30.91 -9.56
C ASP A 35 -22.29 -29.62 -9.56
N SER A 36 -21.74 -28.50 -10.07
CA SER A 36 -22.50 -27.27 -10.38
C SER A 36 -23.45 -27.42 -11.58
N GLY A 37 -23.35 -28.50 -12.35
CA GLY A 37 -24.04 -28.73 -13.62
C GLY A 37 -23.31 -28.20 -14.86
N ASP A 38 -22.25 -27.40 -14.69
CA ASP A 38 -21.40 -26.92 -15.77
C ASP A 38 -20.67 -28.07 -16.50
N VAL A 39 -20.22 -27.85 -17.73
CA VAL A 39 -19.34 -28.80 -18.44
C VAL A 39 -17.98 -28.15 -18.65
N GLN A 40 -16.94 -28.71 -18.03
CA GLN A 40 -15.57 -28.29 -18.24
C GLN A 40 -14.84 -29.15 -19.26
N THR A 41 -13.78 -28.59 -19.85
CA THR A 41 -12.95 -29.26 -20.85
C THR A 41 -11.50 -28.90 -20.63
N PHE A 42 -10.70 -29.92 -20.36
CA PHE A 42 -9.26 -29.85 -20.15
C PHE A 42 -8.54 -30.47 -21.36
N ARG A 43 -7.39 -29.92 -21.71
CA ARG A 43 -6.41 -30.50 -22.63
C ARG A 43 -5.21 -30.93 -21.79
N VAL A 44 -5.10 -32.23 -21.54
CA VAL A 44 -3.96 -32.82 -20.84
C VAL A 44 -2.87 -33.12 -21.87
N ILE A 45 -1.71 -32.52 -21.69
CA ILE A 45 -0.47 -32.98 -22.32
C ILE A 45 0.19 -33.94 -21.35
N VAL A 46 0.49 -35.14 -21.83
CA VAL A 46 1.20 -36.19 -21.09
C VAL A 46 2.61 -36.26 -21.66
N GLU A 47 3.60 -35.88 -20.86
CA GLU A 47 4.99 -35.85 -21.28
C GLU A 47 5.85 -36.74 -20.37
N ARG A 48 6.72 -37.53 -21.01
CA ARG A 48 7.58 -38.53 -20.34
C ARG A 48 9.06 -38.16 -20.38
N ASP A 49 9.51 -37.32 -21.31
CA ASP A 49 10.86 -36.76 -21.31
C ASP A 49 10.86 -35.44 -20.51
N PRO A 50 11.52 -35.35 -19.34
CA PRO A 50 11.63 -34.11 -18.58
C PRO A 50 12.20 -32.96 -19.41
N ALA A 51 13.16 -33.21 -20.31
CA ALA A 51 13.71 -32.19 -21.19
C ALA A 51 12.69 -31.72 -22.24
N ARG A 52 11.79 -32.59 -22.73
CA ARG A 52 10.69 -32.22 -23.62
C ARG A 52 9.61 -31.43 -22.89
N ALA A 53 9.30 -31.78 -21.65
CA ALA A 53 8.39 -31.02 -20.81
C ALA A 53 8.92 -29.62 -20.51
N LEU A 54 10.21 -29.48 -20.17
CA LEU A 54 10.86 -28.16 -20.00
C LEU A 54 10.82 -27.33 -21.29
N ARG A 55 11.06 -27.94 -22.46
CA ARG A 55 10.87 -27.28 -23.77
C ARG A 55 9.41 -26.87 -24.02
N TRP A 56 8.44 -27.68 -23.59
CA TRP A 56 7.01 -27.39 -23.72
C TRP A 56 6.60 -26.19 -22.85
N LEU A 57 7.00 -26.18 -21.58
CA LEU A 57 6.74 -25.10 -20.62
C LEU A 57 7.40 -23.77 -21.04
N ALA A 58 8.61 -23.82 -21.59
CA ALA A 58 9.28 -22.64 -22.14
C ALA A 58 8.57 -22.07 -23.38
N ALA A 59 7.99 -22.93 -24.22
CA ALA A 59 7.35 -22.53 -25.47
C ALA A 59 5.85 -22.21 -25.36
N ARG A 60 5.14 -22.72 -24.35
CA ARG A 60 3.68 -22.68 -24.24
C ARG A 60 3.21 -22.61 -22.79
N PRO A 61 2.22 -21.75 -22.44
CA PRO A 61 1.66 -21.70 -21.10
C PRO A 61 0.82 -22.95 -20.78
N VAL A 62 0.79 -23.30 -19.49
CA VAL A 62 -0.08 -24.32 -18.90
C VAL A 62 -0.83 -23.69 -17.72
N ASP A 63 -2.09 -24.09 -17.49
CA ASP A 63 -2.88 -23.64 -16.33
C ASP A 63 -2.44 -24.35 -15.04
N LEU A 64 -1.87 -25.56 -15.16
CA LEU A 64 -1.39 -26.39 -14.06
C LEU A 64 -0.28 -27.34 -14.54
N VAL A 65 0.70 -27.61 -13.68
CA VAL A 65 1.62 -28.75 -13.78
C VAL A 65 1.24 -29.81 -12.75
N LEU A 66 1.26 -31.08 -13.15
CA LEU A 66 1.10 -32.22 -12.25
C LEU A 66 2.31 -33.15 -12.41
N LEU A 67 3.09 -33.31 -11.34
CA LEU A 67 4.24 -34.21 -11.28
C LEU A 67 3.84 -35.47 -10.52
N ASP A 68 3.59 -36.56 -11.23
CA ASP A 68 3.42 -37.87 -10.60
C ASP A 68 4.81 -38.49 -10.39
N ALA A 69 5.10 -38.91 -9.16
CA ALA A 69 6.33 -39.60 -8.77
C ALA A 69 6.05 -40.83 -7.89
N ARG A 70 4.84 -41.40 -7.99
CA ARG A 70 4.47 -42.71 -7.41
C ARG A 70 5.15 -43.85 -8.16
N ALA A 71 5.54 -44.91 -7.44
CA ALA A 71 6.33 -46.02 -7.98
C ALA A 71 5.74 -46.75 -9.21
N GLU A 72 4.41 -46.79 -9.37
CA GLU A 72 3.75 -47.50 -10.48
C GLU A 72 3.42 -46.61 -11.71
N THR A 73 3.16 -45.31 -11.50
CA THR A 73 2.61 -44.42 -12.55
C THR A 73 3.45 -43.16 -12.81
N GLY A 74 4.32 -42.79 -11.88
CA GLY A 74 5.10 -41.55 -11.90
C GLY A 74 6.49 -41.67 -12.51
N LEU A 75 7.19 -40.54 -12.61
CA LEU A 75 8.60 -40.49 -12.99
C LEU A 75 9.49 -41.10 -11.87
N PRO A 76 10.66 -41.69 -12.21
CA PRO A 76 11.62 -42.15 -11.21
C PRO A 76 11.99 -41.03 -10.23
N LEU A 77 12.09 -41.33 -8.93
CA LEU A 77 12.26 -40.31 -7.88
C LEU A 77 13.44 -39.35 -8.13
N ALA A 78 14.57 -39.85 -8.67
CA ALA A 78 15.72 -39.02 -9.02
C ALA A 78 15.44 -38.06 -10.21
N GLU A 79 14.63 -38.48 -11.17
CA GLU A 79 14.18 -37.63 -12.28
C GLU A 79 13.14 -36.62 -11.79
N ALA A 80 12.22 -37.01 -10.91
CA ALA A 80 11.28 -36.10 -10.27
C ALA A 80 12.01 -35.01 -9.46
N THR A 81 12.98 -35.37 -8.63
CA THR A 81 13.87 -34.44 -7.92
C THR A 81 14.63 -33.52 -8.89
N SER A 82 15.26 -34.07 -9.94
CA SER A 82 15.95 -33.24 -10.95
C SER A 82 14.99 -32.38 -11.77
N MET A 83 13.71 -32.75 -11.90
CA MET A 83 12.70 -31.96 -12.60
C MET A 83 12.26 -30.79 -11.73
N LEU A 84 12.04 -31.00 -10.43
CA LEU A 84 11.77 -29.90 -9.48
C LEU A 84 12.88 -28.85 -9.51
N ASP A 85 14.14 -29.25 -9.50
CA ASP A 85 15.29 -28.34 -9.54
C ASP A 85 15.43 -27.55 -10.85
N ARG A 86 14.93 -28.10 -11.97
CA ARG A 86 14.92 -27.42 -13.28
C ARG A 86 13.65 -26.58 -13.48
N LEU A 87 12.55 -26.97 -12.84
CA LEU A 87 11.32 -26.19 -12.76
C LEU A 87 11.51 -24.97 -11.85
N TYR A 88 12.33 -25.08 -10.79
CA TYR A 88 12.56 -24.07 -9.76
C TYR A 88 14.06 -23.91 -9.45
N PRO A 89 14.82 -23.17 -10.27
CA PRO A 89 16.23 -22.89 -9.98
C PRO A 89 16.38 -22.07 -8.69
N VAL A 90 17.37 -22.41 -7.86
CA VAL A 90 17.59 -21.74 -6.55
C VAL A 90 18.02 -20.27 -6.72
N ASP A 91 18.71 -19.94 -7.82
CA ASP A 91 19.17 -18.58 -8.14
C ASP A 91 18.14 -17.72 -8.89
N ASP A 92 16.97 -18.27 -9.23
CA ASP A 92 15.90 -17.58 -9.97
C ASP A 92 14.68 -17.37 -9.05
N SER A 93 14.11 -16.16 -9.06
CA SER A 93 12.87 -15.89 -8.32
C SER A 93 11.68 -16.67 -8.90
N HIS A 94 11.74 -17.07 -10.17
CA HIS A 94 10.64 -17.69 -10.88
C HIS A 94 10.96 -19.08 -11.41
N GLY A 95 9.98 -19.97 -11.26
CA GLY A 95 10.00 -21.24 -11.96
C GLY A 95 9.49 -21.13 -13.40
N LEU A 96 9.73 -22.19 -14.17
CA LEU A 96 9.12 -22.36 -15.49
C LEU A 96 7.59 -22.52 -15.38
N ALA A 97 7.10 -23.03 -14.26
CA ALA A 97 5.70 -23.03 -13.84
C ALA A 97 5.50 -22.22 -12.54
N SER A 98 4.25 -21.86 -12.20
CA SER A 98 3.94 -21.26 -10.89
C SER A 98 3.97 -22.33 -9.79
N ARG A 99 4.57 -22.00 -8.65
CA ARG A 99 4.66 -22.86 -7.45
C ARG A 99 3.26 -23.23 -6.95
N ASP A 100 2.37 -22.24 -6.93
CA ASP A 100 0.97 -22.34 -6.52
C ASP A 100 0.08 -23.08 -7.55
N ARG A 101 0.63 -23.42 -8.72
CA ARG A 101 -0.03 -24.17 -9.82
C ARG A 101 0.70 -25.45 -10.17
N THR A 102 1.37 -26.04 -9.19
CA THR A 102 2.08 -27.32 -9.32
C THR A 102 1.65 -28.28 -8.22
N LEU A 103 1.04 -29.39 -8.62
CA LEU A 103 0.74 -30.53 -7.74
C LEU A 103 1.83 -31.60 -7.90
N ILE A 104 2.11 -32.31 -6.81
CA ILE A 104 3.02 -33.45 -6.79
C ILE A 104 2.24 -34.63 -6.22
N LEU A 105 2.27 -35.78 -6.89
CA LEU A 105 1.70 -37.03 -6.38
C LEU A 105 2.84 -37.92 -5.90
N LEU A 106 2.72 -38.43 -4.67
CA LEU A 106 3.68 -39.35 -4.07
C LEU A 106 2.93 -40.56 -3.51
N ASP A 107 3.67 -41.64 -3.32
CA ASP A 107 3.23 -42.78 -2.52
C ASP A 107 3.71 -42.64 -1.07
N ARG A 108 3.12 -43.41 -0.16
CA ARG A 108 3.49 -43.44 1.26
C ARG A 108 4.77 -44.24 1.55
N GLN A 109 5.67 -44.39 0.59
CA GLN A 109 6.97 -45.07 0.79
C GLN A 109 8.04 -44.11 1.34
N ALA A 110 8.95 -44.64 2.14
CA ALA A 110 10.04 -43.86 2.75
C ALA A 110 10.99 -43.21 1.72
N ALA A 111 11.15 -43.79 0.53
CA ALA A 111 11.98 -43.23 -0.54
C ALA A 111 11.42 -41.89 -1.07
N SER A 112 10.09 -41.80 -1.19
CA SER A 112 9.34 -40.66 -1.73
C SER A 112 9.45 -39.41 -0.85
N ALA A 113 9.85 -39.55 0.42
CA ALA A 113 10.20 -38.45 1.31
C ALA A 113 11.30 -37.53 0.73
N THR A 114 12.18 -38.05 -0.13
CA THR A 114 13.21 -37.26 -0.82
C THR A 114 12.59 -36.20 -1.75
N VAL A 115 11.53 -36.56 -2.47
CA VAL A 115 10.82 -35.65 -3.37
C VAL A 115 9.96 -34.67 -2.57
N ALA A 116 9.30 -35.13 -1.51
CA ALA A 116 8.55 -34.27 -0.59
C ALA A 116 9.45 -33.20 0.08
N PHE A 117 10.62 -33.59 0.59
CA PHE A 117 11.59 -32.67 1.17
C PHE A 117 12.05 -31.63 0.13
N ARG A 118 12.36 -32.06 -1.10
CA ARG A 118 12.80 -31.13 -2.16
C ARG A 118 11.69 -30.17 -2.60
N ALA A 119 10.43 -30.63 -2.64
CA ALA A 119 9.28 -29.78 -2.87
C ALA A 119 9.14 -28.69 -1.79
N GLY A 120 9.37 -29.06 -0.52
CA GLY A 120 9.46 -28.13 0.60
C GLY A 120 10.57 -27.09 0.44
N CYS A 121 11.78 -27.50 0.04
CA CYS A 121 12.88 -26.56 -0.27
C CYS A 121 12.47 -25.52 -1.33
N HIS A 122 11.69 -25.93 -2.33
CA HIS A 122 11.21 -25.07 -3.42
C HIS A 122 9.95 -24.27 -3.10
N ARG A 123 9.42 -24.39 -1.87
CA ARG A 123 8.18 -23.75 -1.39
C ARG A 123 6.96 -24.11 -2.24
N LEU A 124 6.86 -25.38 -2.60
CA LEU A 124 5.68 -25.93 -3.29
C LEU A 124 4.61 -26.34 -2.26
N ARG A 125 3.38 -26.55 -2.76
CA ARG A 125 2.28 -27.09 -1.94
C ARG A 125 2.62 -28.50 -1.45
N GLU A 126 1.98 -28.91 -0.36
CA GLU A 126 2.13 -30.26 0.20
C GLU A 126 1.77 -31.32 -0.86
N PRO A 127 2.61 -32.35 -1.06
CA PRO A 127 2.31 -33.43 -2.00
C PRO A 127 1.06 -34.23 -1.61
N LEU A 128 0.32 -34.69 -2.60
CA LEU A 128 -0.81 -35.58 -2.39
C LEU A 128 -0.29 -37.03 -2.28
N PHE A 129 -0.51 -37.65 -1.12
CA PHE A 129 -0.02 -38.99 -0.79
C PHE A 129 -1.08 -40.08 -1.03
N ASP A 130 -0.89 -40.86 -2.08
CA ASP A 130 -1.81 -41.89 -2.60
C ASP A 130 -3.27 -41.39 -2.80
N PRO A 131 -3.50 -40.26 -3.47
CA PRO A 131 -4.85 -39.71 -3.64
C PRO A 131 -5.71 -40.60 -4.54
N THR A 132 -6.98 -40.74 -4.18
CA THR A 132 -8.01 -41.28 -5.08
C THR A 132 -8.23 -40.35 -6.27
N GLY A 133 -8.87 -40.88 -7.32
CA GLY A 133 -9.22 -40.08 -8.51
C GLY A 133 -10.11 -38.86 -8.19
N SER A 134 -10.98 -38.96 -7.17
CA SER A 134 -11.77 -37.79 -6.73
C SER A 134 -10.86 -36.76 -6.08
N GLU A 135 -10.12 -37.12 -5.03
CA GLU A 135 -9.27 -36.16 -4.29
C GLU A 135 -8.23 -35.47 -5.20
N LEU A 136 -7.67 -36.21 -6.16
CA LEU A 136 -6.81 -35.66 -7.20
C LEU A 136 -7.53 -34.59 -8.04
N LEU A 137 -8.76 -34.89 -8.47
CA LEU A 137 -9.56 -33.94 -9.23
C LEU A 137 -10.02 -32.76 -8.37
N ASP A 138 -10.49 -33.00 -7.15
CA ASP A 138 -10.95 -31.98 -6.21
C ASP A 138 -9.82 -30.98 -5.90
N ALA A 139 -8.56 -31.44 -5.82
CA ALA A 139 -7.38 -30.58 -5.72
C ALA A 139 -7.07 -29.81 -7.02
N VAL A 140 -7.16 -30.46 -8.19
CA VAL A 140 -7.00 -29.81 -9.51
C VAL A 140 -8.09 -28.75 -9.73
N GLU A 141 -9.33 -29.05 -9.34
CA GLU A 141 -10.49 -28.18 -9.41
C GLU A 141 -10.37 -27.03 -8.42
N ALA A 142 -10.06 -27.26 -7.14
CA ALA A 142 -9.84 -26.19 -6.17
C ALA A 142 -8.76 -25.18 -6.62
N LEU A 143 -7.70 -25.67 -7.25
CA LEU A 143 -6.68 -24.81 -7.88
C LEU A 143 -7.24 -24.03 -9.07
N ILE A 144 -7.87 -24.70 -10.04
CA ILE A 144 -8.38 -24.05 -11.26
C ILE A 144 -9.58 -23.14 -10.97
N ALA A 145 -10.35 -23.45 -9.94
CA ALA A 145 -11.53 -22.73 -9.47
C ALA A 145 -11.21 -21.56 -8.53
N ASP A 146 -9.96 -21.39 -8.07
CA ASP A 146 -9.49 -20.17 -7.40
C ASP A 146 -9.56 -18.95 -8.35
N HIS A 147 -10.78 -18.43 -8.46
CA HIS A 147 -11.19 -17.13 -8.98
C HIS A 147 -11.60 -16.21 -7.82
N GLY A 148 -11.35 -16.62 -6.57
CA GLY A 148 -11.70 -15.85 -5.37
C GLY A 148 -10.84 -14.59 -5.22
N ARG A 149 -9.60 -14.65 -5.73
CA ARG A 149 -8.76 -13.46 -5.94
C ARG A 149 -9.22 -12.72 -7.19
N GLY A 150 -9.80 -11.54 -7.00
CA GLY A 150 -10.23 -10.67 -8.11
C GLY A 150 -9.07 -10.27 -9.04
N LYS A 151 -9.39 -10.03 -10.33
CA LYS A 151 -8.39 -9.80 -11.39
C LYS A 151 -7.34 -8.75 -11.00
N ILE A 152 -6.07 -9.14 -11.01
CA ILE A 152 -4.95 -8.27 -10.68
C ILE A 152 -4.41 -7.62 -11.96
N ALA A 153 -4.51 -6.29 -12.02
CA ALA A 153 -4.01 -5.48 -13.13
C ALA A 153 -2.61 -4.93 -12.82
N LEU A 154 -1.69 -4.97 -13.79
CA LEU A 154 -0.43 -4.23 -13.71
C LEU A 154 -0.55 -2.92 -14.50
N CYS A 155 -0.49 -1.80 -13.79
CA CYS A 155 -0.66 -0.45 -14.34
C CYS A 155 0.68 0.28 -14.37
N LEU A 156 1.23 0.53 -15.57
CA LEU A 156 2.52 1.20 -15.78
C LEU A 156 2.33 2.63 -16.29
N ALA A 157 3.17 3.55 -15.84
CA ALA A 157 2.93 4.98 -15.94
C ALA A 157 3.77 5.64 -17.05
N GLY A 158 3.57 6.96 -17.20
CA GLY A 158 4.37 7.78 -18.09
C GLY A 158 5.49 8.51 -17.36
N GLY A 159 6.70 8.48 -17.91
CA GLY A 159 7.82 9.29 -17.42
C GLY A 159 8.97 9.49 -18.42
N GLY A 160 8.71 9.27 -19.72
CA GLY A 160 9.76 9.30 -20.75
C GLY A 160 10.86 8.25 -20.49
N ILE A 161 12.09 8.56 -20.90
CA ILE A 161 13.23 7.62 -20.78
C ILE A 161 13.64 7.40 -19.31
N GLU A 162 13.57 8.44 -18.48
CA GLU A 162 13.91 8.33 -17.04
C GLU A 162 12.87 7.49 -16.30
N GLY A 163 11.57 7.69 -16.60
CA GLY A 163 10.49 6.82 -16.12
C GLY A 163 10.63 5.39 -16.60
N LEU A 164 10.94 5.16 -17.89
CA LEU A 164 11.16 3.82 -18.44
C LEU A 164 12.24 3.04 -17.65
N LEU A 165 13.38 3.69 -17.36
CA LEU A 165 14.48 3.07 -16.63
C LEU A 165 14.13 2.83 -15.15
N TYR A 166 13.37 3.74 -14.53
CA TYR A 166 12.86 3.54 -13.17
C TYR A 166 11.85 2.39 -13.12
N GLU A 167 10.89 2.34 -14.05
CA GLU A 167 9.89 1.28 -14.14
C GLU A 167 10.50 -0.08 -14.43
N VAL A 168 11.51 -0.18 -15.31
CA VAL A 168 12.25 -1.43 -15.52
C VAL A 168 12.97 -1.88 -14.24
N GLY A 169 13.55 -0.95 -13.46
CA GLY A 169 14.12 -1.25 -12.15
C GLY A 169 13.07 -1.71 -11.12
N ALA A 170 11.92 -1.05 -11.09
CA ALA A 170 10.80 -1.38 -10.20
C ALA A 170 10.15 -2.72 -10.57
N LEU A 171 9.96 -3.01 -11.86
CA LEU A 171 9.51 -4.30 -12.38
C LEU A 171 10.47 -5.41 -11.95
N ARG A 172 11.79 -5.22 -12.13
CA ARG A 172 12.80 -6.22 -11.71
C ARG A 172 12.84 -6.45 -10.21
N ALA A 173 12.57 -5.42 -9.40
CA ALA A 173 12.41 -5.58 -7.96
C ALA A 173 11.10 -6.31 -7.62
N LEU A 174 10.00 -5.94 -8.28
CA LEU A 174 8.66 -6.48 -8.04
C LEU A 174 8.54 -7.96 -8.45
N ASP A 175 9.14 -8.39 -9.55
CA ASP A 175 9.26 -9.82 -9.94
C ASP A 175 9.89 -10.61 -8.76
N ARG A 176 10.98 -10.10 -8.18
CA ARG A 176 11.69 -10.72 -7.05
C ARG A 176 10.95 -10.71 -5.71
N PHE A 177 9.92 -9.87 -5.55
CA PHE A 177 9.14 -9.77 -4.30
C PHE A 177 7.70 -10.28 -4.41
N VAL A 178 7.14 -10.37 -5.61
CA VAL A 178 5.84 -11.02 -5.85
C VAL A 178 6.07 -12.53 -5.89
N LEU A 179 5.91 -13.15 -4.73
CA LEU A 179 5.85 -14.60 -4.63
C LEU A 179 4.68 -15.14 -5.47
N ASP A 180 4.85 -16.38 -5.93
CA ASP A 180 3.83 -17.22 -6.58
C ASP A 180 3.28 -16.78 -7.96
N ARG A 181 3.52 -15.53 -8.40
CA ARG A 181 3.12 -15.05 -9.74
C ARG A 181 4.21 -14.20 -10.43
N ARG A 182 4.69 -14.66 -11.60
CA ARG A 182 5.54 -13.84 -12.51
C ARG A 182 4.80 -12.58 -12.96
N LEU A 183 5.49 -11.46 -13.17
CA LEU A 183 4.84 -10.24 -13.63
C LEU A 183 4.14 -10.37 -15.00
N CYS A 184 4.62 -11.25 -15.88
CA CYS A 184 3.98 -11.55 -17.17
C CYS A 184 2.69 -12.42 -17.06
N ASP A 185 2.38 -12.95 -15.88
CA ASP A 185 1.19 -13.77 -15.62
C ASP A 185 0.08 -13.01 -14.85
N PHE A 186 0.17 -11.68 -14.73
CA PHE A 186 -0.93 -10.81 -14.28
C PHE A 186 -2.16 -10.91 -15.21
N ASP A 187 -3.34 -10.50 -14.73
CA ASP A 187 -4.62 -10.83 -15.39
C ASP A 187 -5.00 -9.84 -16.50
N LEU A 188 -4.46 -8.62 -16.44
CA LEU A 188 -4.45 -7.64 -17.53
C LEU A 188 -3.34 -6.60 -17.31
N PHE A 189 -2.94 -5.92 -18.39
CA PHE A 189 -1.93 -4.85 -18.37
C PHE A 189 -2.53 -3.53 -18.86
N LEU A 190 -2.24 -2.44 -18.16
CA LEU A 190 -2.55 -1.08 -18.58
C LEU A 190 -1.25 -0.27 -18.63
N GLY A 191 -1.02 0.49 -19.70
CA GLY A 191 0.16 1.34 -19.78
C GLY A 191 -0.10 2.69 -20.44
N ILE A 192 0.70 3.69 -20.06
CA ILE A 192 0.67 5.06 -20.60
C ILE A 192 2.10 5.50 -20.96
N SER A 193 2.30 6.15 -22.11
CA SER A 193 3.60 6.63 -22.60
C SER A 193 4.67 5.53 -22.52
N ALA A 194 5.80 5.74 -21.84
CA ALA A 194 6.85 4.76 -21.63
C ALA A 194 6.34 3.40 -21.09
N GLY A 195 5.48 3.42 -20.07
CA GLY A 195 4.88 2.23 -19.49
C GLY A 195 3.95 1.48 -20.44
N SER A 196 3.43 2.11 -21.51
CA SER A 196 2.65 1.40 -22.54
C SER A 196 3.50 0.45 -23.38
N PHE A 197 4.80 0.75 -23.59
CA PHE A 197 5.71 -0.18 -24.23
C PHE A 197 6.08 -1.34 -23.31
N LEU A 198 6.37 -1.07 -22.03
CA LEU A 198 6.64 -2.12 -21.04
C LEU A 198 5.44 -3.04 -20.83
N ALA A 199 4.23 -2.47 -20.74
CA ALA A 199 2.98 -3.22 -20.64
C ALA A 199 2.77 -4.11 -21.87
N ALA A 200 3.06 -3.65 -23.08
CA ALA A 200 2.94 -4.44 -24.30
C ALA A 200 3.96 -5.60 -24.38
N LEU A 201 5.17 -5.42 -23.85
CA LEU A 201 6.15 -6.51 -23.74
C LEU A 201 5.71 -7.55 -22.71
N LEU A 202 5.29 -7.13 -21.51
CA LEU A 202 4.79 -8.03 -20.46
C LEU A 202 3.52 -8.78 -20.90
N ALA A 203 2.59 -8.11 -21.58
CA ALA A 203 1.38 -8.70 -22.17
C ALA A 203 1.67 -9.68 -23.32
N ASN A 204 2.85 -9.62 -23.95
CA ASN A 204 3.38 -10.62 -24.88
C ASN A 204 4.26 -11.69 -24.19
N GLY A 205 4.31 -11.71 -22.86
CA GLY A 205 5.09 -12.71 -22.11
C GLY A 205 6.60 -12.50 -22.19
N VAL A 206 7.07 -11.25 -22.24
CA VAL A 206 8.49 -10.91 -22.04
C VAL A 206 8.72 -10.61 -20.55
N THR A 207 9.72 -11.26 -19.96
CA THR A 207 10.11 -11.07 -18.55
C THR A 207 10.86 -9.74 -18.33
N PRO A 208 10.84 -9.18 -17.10
CA PRO A 208 11.64 -8.02 -16.74
C PRO A 208 13.14 -8.14 -17.07
N ASP A 209 13.74 -9.32 -16.92
CA ASP A 209 15.17 -9.53 -17.23
C ASP A 209 15.45 -9.60 -18.74
N GLU A 210 14.55 -10.18 -19.56
CA GLU A 210 14.60 -10.06 -21.02
C GLU A 210 14.48 -8.59 -21.47
N ILE A 211 13.64 -7.78 -20.80
CA ILE A 211 13.49 -6.35 -21.08
C ILE A 211 14.79 -5.59 -20.73
N VAL A 212 15.37 -5.85 -19.56
CA VAL A 212 16.65 -5.25 -19.11
C VAL A 212 17.76 -5.53 -20.13
N ASP A 213 17.94 -6.80 -20.51
CA ASP A 213 19.03 -7.19 -21.41
C ASP A 213 18.79 -6.70 -22.84
N GLY A 214 17.53 -6.73 -23.32
CA GLY A 214 17.14 -6.18 -24.62
C GLY A 214 17.41 -4.68 -24.75
N LEU A 215 17.00 -3.89 -23.76
CA LEU A 215 17.27 -2.45 -23.73
C LEU A 215 18.77 -2.12 -23.60
N ARG A 216 19.56 -2.96 -22.92
CA ARG A 216 21.00 -2.73 -22.70
C ARG A 216 21.87 -3.12 -23.90
N LYS A 217 21.71 -4.36 -24.41
CA LYS A 217 22.54 -4.96 -25.47
C LYS A 217 21.74 -5.44 -26.69
N GLY A 218 20.46 -5.71 -26.54
CA GLY A 218 19.62 -6.38 -27.52
C GLY A 218 19.53 -7.89 -27.28
N ASN A 219 18.39 -8.48 -27.61
CA ASN A 219 18.18 -9.93 -27.71
C ASN A 219 17.13 -10.23 -28.80
N ASP A 220 16.81 -11.51 -29.00
CA ASP A 220 15.96 -11.99 -30.11
C ASP A 220 14.49 -11.53 -30.03
N ARG A 221 14.05 -11.02 -28.88
CA ARG A 221 12.67 -10.58 -28.61
C ARG A 221 12.56 -9.06 -28.42
N VAL A 222 13.60 -8.42 -27.90
CA VAL A 222 13.65 -6.98 -27.63
C VAL A 222 14.92 -6.42 -28.30
N PRO A 223 14.79 -5.82 -29.50
CA PRO A 223 15.93 -5.23 -30.21
C PRO A 223 16.50 -4.04 -29.43
N ARG A 224 17.80 -3.80 -29.56
CA ARG A 224 18.48 -2.71 -28.84
C ARG A 224 17.98 -1.33 -29.29
N ILE A 225 17.50 -0.51 -28.35
CA ILE A 225 17.07 0.86 -28.65
C ILE A 225 18.27 1.82 -28.81
N GLY A 226 18.28 2.61 -29.89
CA GLY A 226 19.29 3.63 -30.15
C GLY A 226 18.83 5.04 -29.76
N ARG A 227 19.80 5.93 -29.46
CA ARG A 227 19.53 7.38 -29.36
C ARG A 227 18.90 7.94 -30.64
N GLY A 228 19.24 7.34 -31.80
CA GLY A 228 18.70 7.72 -33.10
C GLY A 228 17.29 7.23 -33.40
N ASP A 229 16.73 6.32 -32.60
CA ASP A 229 15.32 5.91 -32.64
C ASP A 229 14.46 6.82 -31.74
N LEU A 230 15.01 7.25 -30.60
CA LEU A 230 14.37 8.14 -29.64
C LEU A 230 14.33 9.61 -30.10
N PHE A 231 15.46 10.14 -30.57
CA PHE A 231 15.59 11.57 -30.90
C PHE A 231 15.65 11.77 -32.42
N ASP A 232 14.49 11.89 -33.06
CA ASP A 232 14.34 12.14 -34.50
C ASP A 232 13.77 13.54 -34.78
N PRO A 233 14.63 14.57 -35.03
CA PRO A 233 14.19 15.95 -35.10
C PRO A 233 13.16 16.20 -36.22
N ASN A 234 12.10 16.94 -35.90
CA ASN A 234 10.96 17.21 -36.77
C ASN A 234 11.25 18.28 -37.86
N VAL A 235 12.36 18.11 -38.58
CA VAL A 235 12.85 19.04 -39.61
C VAL A 235 11.86 19.22 -40.76
N GLY A 236 11.08 18.18 -41.09
CA GLY A 236 10.10 18.21 -42.16
C GLY A 236 8.90 19.11 -41.85
N GLU A 237 8.38 19.10 -40.62
CA GLU A 237 7.32 20.02 -40.22
C GLU A 237 7.88 21.44 -40.00
N LEU A 238 9.06 21.55 -39.37
CA LEU A 238 9.72 22.84 -39.13
C LEU A 238 9.98 23.60 -40.45
N GLY A 239 10.50 22.92 -41.47
CA GLY A 239 10.70 23.50 -42.81
C GLY A 239 9.39 23.90 -43.49
N ARG A 240 8.34 23.09 -43.39
CA ARG A 240 7.01 23.44 -43.92
C ARG A 240 6.39 24.64 -43.21
N ARG A 241 6.49 24.72 -41.88
CA ARG A 241 6.00 25.87 -41.09
C ARG A 241 6.82 27.14 -41.34
N ALA A 242 8.14 27.03 -41.49
CA ALA A 242 9.01 28.16 -41.85
C ALA A 242 8.67 28.71 -43.26
N LEU A 243 8.49 27.84 -44.26
CA LEU A 243 8.06 28.24 -45.60
C LEU A 243 6.64 28.82 -45.60
N GLY A 244 5.73 28.28 -44.79
CA GLY A 244 4.40 28.83 -44.59
C GLY A 244 4.41 30.23 -43.96
N LEU A 245 5.28 30.45 -42.95
CA LEU A 245 5.48 31.75 -42.32
C LEU A 245 6.08 32.76 -43.32
N ALA A 246 7.11 32.38 -44.08
CA ALA A 246 7.70 33.22 -45.11
C ALA A 246 6.67 33.63 -46.18
N ARG A 247 5.85 32.69 -46.65
CA ARG A 247 4.74 32.97 -47.58
C ARG A 247 3.66 33.86 -46.97
N ALA A 248 3.35 33.72 -45.68
CA ALA A 248 2.39 34.60 -44.99
C ALA A 248 2.93 36.03 -44.84
N LEU A 249 4.24 36.19 -44.57
CA LEU A 249 4.89 37.50 -44.45
C LEU A 249 5.04 38.20 -45.80
N VAL A 250 5.34 37.48 -46.88
CA VAL A 250 5.43 38.03 -48.24
C VAL A 250 4.04 38.25 -48.86
N GLY A 251 3.08 37.37 -48.59
CA GLY A 251 1.76 37.36 -49.22
C GLY A 251 0.66 38.15 -48.50
N SER A 252 0.95 38.84 -47.39
CA SER A 252 -0.08 39.63 -46.69
C SER A 252 0.42 41.01 -46.22
N GLY A 253 -0.01 42.06 -46.91
CA GLY A 253 0.23 43.46 -46.50
C GLY A 253 -0.48 43.90 -45.21
N THR A 254 -1.14 42.97 -44.49
CA THR A 254 -1.85 43.23 -43.23
C THR A 254 -1.74 42.05 -42.25
N ALA A 255 -0.51 41.66 -41.88
CA ALA A 255 -0.24 40.70 -40.79
C ALA A 255 -0.60 41.27 -39.39
N ARG A 256 -1.89 41.59 -39.17
CA ARG A 256 -2.45 42.34 -38.02
C ARG A 256 -2.23 41.72 -36.62
N ASN A 257 -1.59 40.55 -36.51
CA ASN A 257 -1.18 39.98 -35.23
C ASN A 257 0.05 39.06 -35.42
N PRO A 258 1.29 39.57 -35.30
CA PRO A 258 2.51 38.78 -35.52
C PRO A 258 2.69 37.65 -34.49
N LEU A 259 2.23 37.84 -33.25
CA LEU A 259 2.24 36.80 -32.22
C LEU A 259 1.43 35.58 -32.65
N SER A 260 0.30 35.78 -33.33
CA SER A 260 -0.51 34.69 -33.89
C SER A 260 0.14 33.97 -35.08
N ALA A 261 1.04 34.63 -35.82
CA ALA A 261 1.81 34.01 -36.89
C ALA A 261 2.96 33.17 -36.31
N LEU A 262 3.65 33.70 -35.29
CA LEU A 262 4.68 33.01 -34.52
C LEU A 262 4.12 31.76 -33.80
N TYR A 263 2.95 31.88 -33.16
CA TYR A 263 2.30 30.73 -32.50
C TYR A 263 1.92 29.62 -33.51
N ARG A 264 1.59 30.00 -34.75
CA ARG A 264 1.32 29.05 -35.84
C ARG A 264 2.58 28.45 -36.46
N SER A 265 3.76 29.08 -36.32
CA SER A 265 5.02 28.53 -36.83
C SER A 265 5.73 27.58 -35.84
N LEU A 266 5.36 27.58 -34.55
CA LEU A 266 5.80 26.57 -33.58
C LEU A 266 5.45 25.14 -34.07
N PRO A 267 6.38 24.18 -34.06
CA PRO A 267 6.12 22.80 -34.48
C PRO A 267 5.22 22.07 -33.48
N SER A 268 4.50 21.04 -33.94
CA SER A 268 3.64 20.19 -33.11
C SER A 268 4.42 19.40 -32.04
N GLY A 269 5.67 19.08 -32.34
CA GLY A 269 6.68 18.57 -31.42
C GLY A 269 8.08 18.72 -32.00
N ILE A 270 9.08 18.81 -31.11
CA ILE A 270 10.51 18.89 -31.47
C ILE A 270 10.99 17.61 -32.18
N PHE A 271 10.45 16.45 -31.78
CA PHE A 271 10.72 15.14 -32.36
C PHE A 271 9.49 14.63 -33.13
N ALA A 272 9.74 14.03 -34.29
CA ALA A 272 8.69 13.47 -35.14
C ALA A 272 8.15 12.15 -34.58
N GLY A 273 8.99 11.36 -33.90
CA GLY A 273 8.67 10.05 -33.35
C GLY A 273 8.35 8.97 -34.40
N ASP A 274 8.66 9.21 -35.68
CA ASP A 274 8.51 8.24 -36.78
C ASP A 274 9.48 7.05 -36.60
N ARG A 275 10.68 7.33 -36.07
CA ARG A 275 11.67 6.29 -35.79
C ARG A 275 11.32 5.51 -34.52
N LEU A 276 10.69 6.16 -33.56
CA LEU A 276 10.19 5.52 -32.34
C LEU A 276 9.01 4.59 -32.65
N GLU A 277 8.08 4.99 -33.54
CA GLU A 277 7.03 4.12 -34.10
C GLU A 277 7.64 2.86 -34.74
N LYS A 278 8.66 3.05 -35.60
CA LYS A 278 9.38 1.95 -36.27
C LYS A 278 10.15 1.05 -35.29
N TYR A 279 10.69 1.60 -34.22
CA TYR A 279 11.31 0.80 -33.17
C TYR A 279 10.29 -0.10 -32.46
N PHE A 280 9.14 0.45 -32.05
CA PHE A 280 8.06 -0.35 -31.44
C PHE A 280 7.51 -1.42 -32.39
N ALA A 281 7.31 -1.08 -33.67
CA ALA A 281 6.86 -2.04 -34.68
C ALA A 281 7.85 -3.21 -34.85
N ARG A 282 9.17 -2.94 -34.93
CA ARG A 282 10.20 -3.99 -34.99
C ARG A 282 10.20 -4.88 -33.75
N ALA A 283 10.06 -4.29 -32.55
CA ALA A 283 9.98 -5.05 -31.30
C ALA A 283 8.75 -5.98 -31.28
N LEU A 284 7.56 -5.45 -31.58
CA LEU A 284 6.31 -6.23 -31.58
C LEU A 284 6.14 -7.17 -32.80
N SER A 285 7.05 -7.10 -33.78
CA SER A 285 7.18 -8.08 -34.87
C SER A 285 8.23 -9.18 -34.60
N SER A 286 8.83 -9.20 -33.40
CA SER A 286 9.84 -10.21 -33.04
C SER A 286 9.20 -11.56 -32.68
N PRO A 287 9.91 -12.69 -32.75
CA PRO A 287 9.34 -14.01 -32.48
C PRO A 287 8.66 -14.11 -31.10
N GLY A 288 7.43 -14.64 -31.08
CA GLY A 288 6.62 -14.73 -29.86
C GLY A 288 6.08 -13.40 -29.36
N MET A 289 5.76 -12.48 -30.28
CA MET A 289 5.03 -11.22 -30.06
C MET A 289 3.82 -11.14 -31.00
N SER A 290 2.83 -10.33 -30.63
CA SER A 290 1.92 -9.70 -31.58
C SER A 290 1.82 -8.19 -31.34
N ASP A 291 1.51 -7.50 -32.44
CA ASP A 291 1.19 -6.07 -32.56
C ASP A 291 -0.34 -5.83 -32.62
N HIS A 292 -1.16 -6.87 -32.40
CA HIS A 292 -2.62 -6.81 -32.36
C HIS A 292 -3.15 -7.10 -30.94
N PHE A 293 -4.03 -6.23 -30.43
CA PHE A 293 -4.56 -6.32 -29.06
C PHE A 293 -5.22 -7.67 -28.75
N GLU A 294 -5.99 -8.20 -29.71
CA GLU A 294 -6.76 -9.45 -29.58
C GLU A 294 -5.88 -10.72 -29.63
N GLU A 295 -4.60 -10.58 -30.00
CA GLU A 295 -3.62 -11.69 -30.11
C GLU A 295 -2.60 -11.72 -28.95
N THR A 296 -2.64 -10.73 -28.05
CA THR A 296 -1.74 -10.67 -26.88
C THR A 296 -2.01 -11.81 -25.89
N ARG A 297 -0.94 -12.36 -25.27
CA ARG A 297 -1.03 -13.46 -24.26
C ARG A 297 -1.92 -13.09 -23.07
N LYS A 298 -1.97 -11.80 -22.70
CA LYS A 298 -2.80 -11.25 -21.62
C LYS A 298 -3.42 -9.92 -22.08
N PRO A 299 -4.68 -9.61 -21.72
CA PRO A 299 -5.36 -8.39 -22.17
C PRO A 299 -4.55 -7.12 -21.92
N LEU A 300 -4.24 -6.40 -22.99
CA LEU A 300 -3.50 -5.14 -22.97
C LEU A 300 -4.43 -3.94 -23.19
N PHE A 301 -4.21 -2.88 -22.43
CA PHE A 301 -4.84 -1.58 -22.63
C PHE A 301 -3.77 -0.48 -22.69
N VAL A 302 -3.92 0.45 -23.64
CA VAL A 302 -2.99 1.58 -23.79
C VAL A 302 -3.76 2.89 -23.68
N GLY A 303 -3.53 3.61 -22.58
CA GLY A 303 -4.18 4.89 -22.30
C GLY A 303 -3.48 6.05 -23.02
N ALA A 304 -4.23 6.89 -23.72
CA ALA A 304 -3.75 8.04 -24.46
C ALA A 304 -4.70 9.25 -24.30
N THR A 305 -4.41 10.35 -24.96
CA THR A 305 -5.24 11.56 -24.94
C THR A 305 -5.36 12.13 -26.35
N ASP A 306 -6.60 12.34 -26.79
CA ASP A 306 -6.88 13.10 -28.02
C ASP A 306 -6.45 14.56 -27.79
N GLN A 307 -5.52 15.04 -28.62
CA GLN A 307 -4.92 16.37 -28.45
C GLN A 307 -5.84 17.51 -28.94
N ASP A 308 -6.84 17.22 -29.78
CA ASP A 308 -7.81 18.22 -30.26
C ASP A 308 -8.99 18.39 -29.29
N THR A 309 -9.41 17.32 -28.61
CA THR A 309 -10.55 17.34 -27.67
C THR A 309 -10.16 17.35 -26.19
N SER A 310 -8.92 16.93 -25.87
CA SER A 310 -8.48 16.59 -24.50
C SER A 310 -9.26 15.44 -23.84
N GLU A 311 -9.98 14.62 -24.60
CA GLU A 311 -10.64 13.41 -24.08
C GLU A 311 -9.64 12.24 -23.95
N ALA A 312 -9.86 11.40 -22.93
CA ALA A 312 -9.06 10.20 -22.73
C ALA A 312 -9.48 9.10 -23.70
N VAL A 313 -8.50 8.42 -24.31
CA VAL A 313 -8.69 7.31 -25.24
C VAL A 313 -8.00 6.08 -24.66
N VAL A 314 -8.65 4.91 -24.72
CA VAL A 314 -8.06 3.63 -24.28
C VAL A 314 -8.07 2.67 -25.47
N PHE A 315 -6.89 2.44 -26.06
CA PHE A 315 -6.73 1.40 -27.07
C PHE A 315 -6.76 0.03 -26.40
N GLY A 316 -7.31 -0.97 -27.09
CA GLY A 316 -7.68 -2.27 -26.50
C GLY A 316 -9.14 -2.35 -26.02
N GLU A 317 -9.85 -1.22 -25.88
CA GLU A 317 -11.32 -1.24 -25.68
C GLU A 317 -12.08 -1.52 -27.00
N PRO A 318 -13.31 -2.07 -26.94
CA PRO A 318 -14.15 -2.29 -28.12
C PRO A 318 -14.33 -1.04 -28.99
N GLY A 319 -13.93 -1.15 -30.26
CA GLY A 319 -13.90 -0.04 -31.23
C GLY A 319 -12.52 0.61 -31.41
N TRP A 320 -11.52 0.19 -30.63
CA TRP A 320 -10.11 0.59 -30.75
C TRP A 320 -9.13 -0.59 -30.83
N THR A 321 -9.60 -1.85 -30.82
CA THR A 321 -8.75 -3.04 -30.91
C THR A 321 -8.07 -3.23 -32.28
N ASP A 322 -8.63 -2.65 -33.34
CA ASP A 322 -8.09 -2.68 -34.70
C ASP A 322 -6.95 -1.68 -34.95
N VAL A 323 -6.57 -0.88 -33.94
CA VAL A 323 -5.38 -0.02 -34.00
C VAL A 323 -4.16 -0.85 -33.60
N PRO A 324 -3.10 -0.93 -34.43
CA PRO A 324 -1.88 -1.65 -34.07
C PRO A 324 -1.23 -1.13 -32.77
N ILE A 325 -0.74 -2.03 -31.93
CA ILE A 325 -0.22 -1.74 -30.59
C ILE A 325 0.93 -0.72 -30.67
N HIS A 326 1.87 -0.86 -31.61
CA HIS A 326 2.96 0.12 -31.80
C HIS A 326 2.46 1.55 -32.06
N ARG A 327 1.29 1.70 -32.71
CA ARG A 327 0.63 3.00 -32.93
C ARG A 327 -0.14 3.49 -31.72
N ALA A 328 -0.79 2.60 -30.98
CA ALA A 328 -1.39 2.94 -29.70
C ALA A 328 -0.34 3.46 -28.71
N ILE A 329 0.79 2.76 -28.58
CA ILE A 329 1.96 3.19 -27.79
C ILE A 329 2.48 4.54 -28.29
N ARG A 330 2.69 4.70 -29.61
CA ARG A 330 3.21 5.95 -30.17
C ARG A 330 2.24 7.13 -29.99
N ALA A 331 0.93 6.91 -30.06
CA ALA A 331 -0.09 7.91 -29.73
C ALA A 331 -0.11 8.25 -28.23
N SER A 332 0.05 7.25 -27.36
CA SER A 332 0.23 7.42 -25.91
C SER A 332 1.52 8.16 -25.53
N CYS A 333 2.55 8.09 -26.38
CA CYS A 333 3.79 8.87 -26.28
C CYS A 333 3.70 10.28 -26.89
N ALA A 334 2.56 10.70 -27.45
CA ALA A 334 2.39 12.07 -27.92
C ALA A 334 2.36 13.05 -26.74
N LEU A 335 3.28 14.01 -26.74
CA LEU A 335 3.45 14.96 -25.64
C LEU A 335 4.02 16.27 -26.19
N ALA A 336 3.16 17.24 -26.48
CA ALA A 336 3.60 18.57 -26.88
C ALA A 336 4.36 19.26 -25.72
N PRO A 337 5.47 19.97 -25.97
CA PRO A 337 6.11 20.26 -27.26
C PRO A 337 7.21 19.25 -27.67
N PHE A 338 7.32 18.09 -27.02
CA PHE A 338 8.42 17.14 -27.22
C PHE A 338 8.20 16.20 -28.41
N TYR A 339 7.15 15.37 -28.39
CA TYR A 339 6.81 14.44 -29.47
C TYR A 339 5.51 14.88 -30.17
N ALA A 340 5.55 14.94 -31.50
CA ALA A 340 4.40 15.25 -32.33
C ALA A 340 3.23 14.27 -32.11
N PRO A 341 1.96 14.70 -32.26
CA PRO A 341 0.81 13.80 -32.28
C PRO A 341 0.75 12.97 -33.57
N ILE A 342 0.21 11.75 -33.48
CA ILE A 342 -0.14 10.95 -34.67
C ILE A 342 -1.51 11.37 -35.19
N ALA A 343 -1.61 11.57 -36.51
CA ALA A 343 -2.88 11.77 -37.20
C ALA A 343 -3.51 10.40 -37.53
N HIS A 344 -4.41 9.91 -36.68
CA HIS A 344 -5.16 8.68 -36.96
C HIS A 344 -6.30 8.94 -37.97
N ARG A 345 -6.47 8.06 -38.98
CA ARG A 345 -7.38 8.31 -40.12
C ARG A 345 -8.88 8.13 -39.84
N ARG A 346 -9.29 7.72 -38.62
CA ARG A 346 -10.71 7.70 -38.22
C ARG A 346 -11.12 9.07 -37.66
N PRO A 347 -11.95 9.88 -38.36
CA PRO A 347 -12.65 10.98 -37.70
C PRO A 347 -13.60 10.40 -36.65
N LEU A 348 -13.56 10.92 -35.43
CA LEU A 348 -14.48 10.51 -34.36
C LEU A 348 -15.93 10.76 -34.80
N VAL A 349 -16.70 9.68 -34.96
CA VAL A 349 -18.13 9.74 -35.26
C VAL A 349 -18.82 10.51 -34.13
N ARG A 350 -19.51 11.60 -34.49
CA ARG A 350 -20.18 12.49 -33.54
C ARG A 350 -21.20 11.72 -32.67
N ARG A 351 -20.78 11.25 -31.49
CA ARG A 351 -21.71 11.15 -30.35
C ARG A 351 -22.34 12.53 -30.18
N ARG A 352 -23.67 12.58 -30.12
CA ARG A 352 -24.46 13.84 -30.17
C ARG A 352 -23.88 14.87 -29.19
N ARG A 353 -23.62 16.09 -29.68
CA ARG A 353 -23.21 17.24 -28.86
C ARG A 353 -24.14 17.40 -27.66
N VAL A 354 -23.67 17.03 -26.47
CA VAL A 354 -24.24 17.52 -25.21
C VAL A 354 -23.46 18.78 -24.86
N HIS A 355 -24.10 19.95 -24.91
CA HIS A 355 -23.43 21.19 -24.52
C HIS A 355 -23.05 21.17 -23.03
N PRO A 356 -21.96 21.86 -22.63
CA PRO A 356 -21.41 21.78 -21.26
C PRO A 356 -22.41 22.08 -20.13
N HIS A 357 -23.47 22.86 -20.41
CA HIS A 357 -24.47 23.27 -19.42
C HIS A 357 -25.32 22.13 -18.80
N HIS A 358 -25.34 20.91 -19.36
CA HIS A 358 -26.18 19.83 -18.82
C HIS A 358 -25.52 18.90 -17.79
N GLN A 359 -24.20 18.97 -17.54
CA GLN A 359 -23.57 18.11 -16.52
C GLN A 359 -24.06 18.40 -15.08
N HIS A 360 -24.54 19.61 -14.80
CA HIS A 360 -25.15 19.95 -13.50
C HIS A 360 -26.57 19.39 -13.31
N ALA A 361 -27.29 19.03 -14.38
CA ALA A 361 -28.66 18.54 -14.27
C ALA A 361 -28.71 17.07 -13.81
N ARG A 362 -27.96 16.18 -14.49
CA ARG A 362 -28.03 14.71 -14.23
C ARG A 362 -27.51 14.30 -12.84
N ARG A 363 -26.73 15.15 -12.15
CA ARG A 363 -26.33 14.93 -10.75
C ARG A 363 -27.47 15.11 -9.72
N ARG A 364 -28.65 15.59 -10.10
CA ARG A 364 -29.82 15.69 -9.21
C ARG A 364 -30.82 14.54 -9.34
N GLU A 365 -30.82 13.80 -10.45
CA GLU A 365 -31.80 12.75 -10.72
C GLU A 365 -31.38 11.40 -10.12
N ALA A 366 -30.10 11.03 -10.24
CA ALA A 366 -29.51 9.82 -9.65
C ALA A 366 -29.35 9.85 -8.11
N ARG A 367 -30.22 10.58 -7.40
CA ARG A 367 -30.31 10.65 -5.94
C ARG A 367 -31.71 10.33 -5.39
N ARG A 368 -32.60 9.79 -6.21
CA ARG A 368 -33.88 9.17 -5.82
C ARG A 368 -34.03 7.84 -6.53
N VAL A 369 -34.53 6.82 -5.81
CA VAL A 369 -34.78 5.44 -6.29
C VAL A 369 -33.46 4.65 -6.57
N ALA A 370 -33.17 3.51 -5.93
CA ALA A 370 -33.91 2.77 -4.88
C ALA A 370 -32.98 2.06 -3.88
N LEU A 371 -33.47 1.89 -2.65
CA LEU A 371 -33.25 0.67 -1.85
C LEU A 371 -34.29 -0.38 -2.32
N PRO A 372 -33.98 -1.69 -2.30
CA PRO A 372 -34.88 -2.73 -2.80
C PRO A 372 -36.00 -3.12 -1.81
N HIS A 373 -36.91 -3.98 -2.30
CA HIS A 373 -38.05 -4.64 -1.61
C HIS A 373 -39.34 -3.76 -1.48
N ARG A 374 -40.55 -4.23 -1.84
CA ARG A 374 -41.07 -5.58 -2.21
C ARG A 374 -41.99 -5.55 -3.48
N ARG A 375 -42.44 -6.73 -3.91
CA ARG A 375 -43.30 -7.09 -5.08
C ARG A 375 -44.79 -6.65 -4.93
N PRO A 376 -45.71 -6.87 -5.91
CA PRO A 376 -45.69 -6.68 -7.39
C PRO A 376 -47.00 -6.04 -7.98
N ALA A 377 -47.12 -6.00 -9.32
CA ALA A 377 -48.31 -5.65 -10.14
C ALA A 377 -48.79 -4.17 -10.14
N GLY A 378 -49.40 -3.62 -11.21
CA GLY A 378 -49.59 -4.13 -12.58
C GLY A 378 -50.23 -3.10 -13.53
N ALA A 379 -50.11 -3.33 -14.85
CA ALA A 379 -50.95 -2.82 -15.96
C ALA A 379 -51.26 -1.30 -16.16
N HIS A 380 -50.68 -0.73 -17.24
CA HIS A 380 -51.35 -0.01 -18.35
C HIS A 380 -51.81 1.49 -18.32
N LEU A 381 -51.49 2.16 -19.46
CA LEU A 381 -52.21 3.20 -20.25
C LEU A 381 -52.09 4.75 -19.96
N LEU A 382 -51.44 5.41 -20.95
CA LEU A 382 -51.80 6.66 -21.68
C LEU A 382 -51.93 8.08 -21.03
N ALA A 383 -51.02 8.97 -21.48
CA ALA A 383 -51.24 10.28 -22.16
C ALA A 383 -51.95 11.48 -21.48
N GLY A 384 -51.52 12.73 -21.81
CA GLY A 384 -52.44 13.89 -21.73
C GLY A 384 -52.01 15.36 -21.45
N GLY A 385 -50.92 15.92 -22.00
CA GLY A 385 -50.78 17.40 -22.22
C GLY A 385 -50.79 18.38 -21.00
N GLY A 386 -50.85 19.72 -21.24
CA GLY A 386 -51.37 20.66 -20.22
C GLY A 386 -50.61 21.95 -19.77
N LEU A 387 -49.84 22.64 -20.61
CA LEU A 387 -49.49 24.09 -20.58
C LEU A 387 -49.86 25.03 -19.37
N ARG A 388 -48.85 25.83 -18.92
CA ARG A 388 -48.94 27.25 -18.42
C ARG A 388 -49.59 27.54 -17.03
N ALA A 389 -49.48 28.73 -16.41
CA ALA A 389 -48.37 29.71 -16.26
C ALA A 389 -48.72 30.84 -15.25
N ARG A 390 -47.71 31.63 -14.84
CA ARG A 390 -47.73 32.97 -14.19
C ARG A 390 -48.04 33.09 -12.68
N ALA A 391 -47.24 33.95 -12.04
CA ALA A 391 -47.30 34.31 -10.61
C ALA A 391 -47.94 35.70 -10.37
N ARG A 392 -48.21 36.03 -9.11
CA ARG A 392 -48.23 37.40 -8.55
C ARG A 392 -47.87 37.41 -7.05
N ARG A 393 -47.76 38.60 -6.43
CA ARG A 393 -47.03 38.88 -5.16
C ARG A 393 -47.85 39.86 -4.25
N PRO A 394 -47.34 40.49 -3.16
CA PRO A 394 -47.77 40.18 -1.79
C PRO A 394 -48.34 41.38 -0.99
N LEU A 395 -48.64 41.13 0.30
CA LEU A 395 -48.86 42.09 1.40
C LEU A 395 -48.04 41.54 2.62
N ARG A 396 -47.51 42.23 3.64
CA ARG A 396 -47.37 43.60 4.21
C ARG A 396 -47.47 43.41 5.75
N HIS A 397 -46.52 43.95 6.54
CA HIS A 397 -46.65 44.67 7.85
C HIS A 397 -47.54 44.11 9.01
N ASP A 398 -47.30 44.34 10.32
CA ASP A 398 -46.33 45.14 11.12
C ASP A 398 -46.17 44.47 12.53
N ALA A 399 -44.99 44.45 13.20
CA ALA A 399 -44.42 45.38 14.20
C ALA A 399 -44.99 45.34 15.65
N GLY A 400 -44.11 45.28 16.68
CA GLY A 400 -44.46 45.37 18.12
C GLY A 400 -43.44 44.69 19.10
N PRO A 401 -42.77 45.41 20.03
CA PRO A 401 -41.70 44.84 20.91
C PRO A 401 -41.88 45.03 22.45
N GLU A 402 -41.04 44.33 23.24
CA GLU A 402 -40.60 44.60 24.65
C GLU A 402 -41.69 44.66 25.78
N GLY A 403 -41.42 44.40 27.08
CA GLY A 403 -40.26 43.85 27.80
C GLY A 403 -40.21 44.31 29.29
N ALA A 404 -40.21 43.44 30.31
CA ALA A 404 -40.17 43.88 31.73
C ALA A 404 -39.73 42.86 32.84
N HIS A 405 -38.85 43.36 33.72
CA HIS A 405 -38.73 43.18 35.19
C HIS A 405 -38.45 41.85 35.95
N GLN A 406 -37.91 42.07 37.17
CA GLN A 406 -37.46 41.11 38.20
C GLN A 406 -38.37 41.18 39.45
N ARG A 407 -38.33 40.14 40.30
CA ARG A 407 -38.40 40.12 41.79
C ARG A 407 -37.90 38.72 42.24
N ALA A 408 -37.04 38.55 43.26
CA ALA A 408 -37.23 38.78 44.71
C ALA A 408 -38.31 37.83 45.32
N LEU A 409 -38.13 37.16 46.48
CA LEU A 409 -37.14 37.33 47.57
C LEU A 409 -37.22 36.14 48.59
N ARG A 410 -36.32 36.14 49.60
CA ARG A 410 -36.43 35.62 50.99
C ARG A 410 -36.02 34.16 51.40
N GLN A 411 -35.08 34.17 52.37
CA GLN A 411 -35.04 33.44 53.67
C GLN A 411 -34.50 31.99 53.76
N GLY A 412 -33.51 31.82 54.66
CA GLY A 412 -33.09 30.55 55.28
C GLY A 412 -33.67 30.41 56.71
N PRO A 413 -33.11 29.54 57.59
CA PRO A 413 -31.89 29.95 58.33
C PRO A 413 -30.93 28.82 58.80
N GLN A 414 -29.76 29.23 59.35
CA GLN A 414 -29.04 28.80 60.59
C GLN A 414 -29.24 27.36 61.17
N ARG A 415 -28.28 26.68 61.84
CA ARG A 415 -27.13 27.14 62.67
C ARG A 415 -26.17 25.99 63.11
N HIS A 416 -24.90 26.31 63.42
CA HIS A 416 -23.95 25.64 64.36
C HIS A 416 -23.58 24.14 64.20
N ARG A 417 -22.58 23.58 64.94
CA ARG A 417 -21.13 23.92 65.17
C ARG A 417 -20.50 22.87 66.14
N GLY A 418 -19.24 22.45 65.89
CA GLY A 418 -18.33 21.84 66.89
C GLY A 418 -18.35 20.31 67.02
N ASP A 419 -17.31 19.65 67.55
CA ASP A 419 -15.92 20.12 67.84
C ASP A 419 -14.94 18.95 68.17
N VAL A 420 -13.62 19.24 68.30
CA VAL A 420 -12.59 18.52 69.12
C VAL A 420 -12.29 17.02 68.79
N SER A 421 -11.20 16.65 68.07
CA SER A 421 -9.77 16.41 68.47
C SER A 421 -9.44 14.92 68.75
N GLU A 422 -8.20 14.36 68.82
CA GLU A 422 -6.79 14.86 68.77
C GLU A 422 -5.76 13.70 68.51
N ARG A 423 -4.47 14.04 68.27
CA ARG A 423 -3.21 13.23 68.35
C ARG A 423 -2.89 12.24 67.20
N GLY A 424 -1.62 12.04 66.80
CA GLY A 424 -0.36 12.69 67.21
C GLY A 424 0.86 12.27 66.34
N VAL A 425 1.96 13.06 66.34
CA VAL A 425 3.16 12.88 65.49
C VAL A 425 4.39 12.41 66.30
N PRO A 426 5.39 11.77 65.67
CA PRO A 426 6.73 12.39 65.46
C PRO A 426 7.42 12.00 64.12
N HIS A 427 8.39 12.73 63.52
CA HIS A 427 8.81 14.14 63.70
C HIS A 427 9.44 14.76 62.41
N LEU A 428 10.72 15.21 62.43
CA LEU A 428 11.53 15.98 61.43
C LEU A 428 13.05 15.77 61.77
N PRO A 429 14.12 16.39 61.18
CA PRO A 429 14.27 17.68 60.41
C PRO A 429 15.16 17.60 59.13
N ALA A 430 15.46 18.64 58.31
CA ALA A 430 15.00 20.01 57.95
C ALA A 430 15.73 20.41 56.62
N GLY A 431 15.61 21.54 55.92
CA GLY A 431 14.92 22.85 56.08
C GLY A 431 15.92 24.04 56.02
N GLY A 432 15.66 25.20 55.40
CA GLY A 432 14.44 25.72 54.76
C GLY A 432 14.45 27.26 54.60
N ARG A 433 13.25 27.88 54.58
CA ARG A 433 12.90 29.33 54.61
C ARG A 433 13.01 30.17 53.31
N GLY A 434 11.98 30.99 53.09
CA GLY A 434 11.86 32.03 52.06
C GLY A 434 10.38 32.27 51.70
N ASP A 435 9.80 33.41 52.09
CA ASP A 435 8.37 33.73 51.93
C ASP A 435 8.04 34.46 50.61
N GLU A 436 6.87 34.18 50.02
CA GLU A 436 5.72 35.11 49.85
C GLU A 436 4.61 34.52 48.92
N ASP A 437 3.35 34.95 49.11
CA ASP A 437 2.13 34.34 48.54
C ASP A 437 1.54 35.18 47.36
N PRO A 438 0.89 34.58 46.33
CA PRO A 438 0.97 35.09 44.95
C PRO A 438 -0.30 35.81 44.43
N ARG A 439 -0.16 36.55 43.30
CA ARG A 439 -1.31 37.02 42.48
C ARG A 439 -1.04 37.07 40.97
N ARG A 440 -2.01 36.53 40.21
CA ARG A 440 -2.25 36.58 38.74
C ARG A 440 -1.32 35.69 37.89
N VAL A 441 -1.78 34.71 37.09
CA VAL A 441 -2.90 34.62 36.09
C VAL A 441 -2.53 35.16 34.70
N ALA A 442 -2.62 34.26 33.72
CA ALA A 442 -2.73 34.42 32.26
C ALA A 442 -1.47 34.80 31.42
N ASP A 443 -1.05 33.80 30.64
CA ASP A 443 -0.90 33.76 29.17
C ASP A 443 0.14 34.61 28.40
N GLU A 444 0.83 33.87 27.51
CA GLU A 444 1.50 34.23 26.24
C GLU A 444 2.42 35.46 26.14
N VAL A 445 3.71 35.21 25.83
CA VAL A 445 4.66 36.18 25.27
C VAL A 445 5.25 35.63 23.94
N PRO A 446 5.35 36.42 22.85
CA PRO A 446 5.53 35.87 21.49
C PRO A 446 6.91 36.12 20.85
N LEU A 447 7.15 35.51 19.68
CA LEU A 447 8.28 35.85 18.80
C LEU A 447 7.99 37.13 17.96
N PRO A 448 9.00 37.98 17.67
CA PRO A 448 8.75 39.37 17.26
C PRO A 448 8.65 39.62 15.74
N GLY A 449 7.68 40.48 15.37
CA GLY A 449 7.95 41.76 14.70
C GLY A 449 8.38 41.79 13.22
N GLY A 450 7.47 42.19 12.33
CA GLY A 450 7.74 42.57 10.94
C GLY A 450 6.61 43.40 10.35
N ASP A 451 6.64 44.72 10.57
CA ASP A 451 5.50 45.65 10.41
C ASP A 451 5.52 46.44 9.07
N ARG A 452 4.34 46.69 8.46
CA ARG A 452 3.78 48.01 8.02
C ARG A 452 2.81 47.99 6.81
N GLY A 453 1.70 48.73 6.96
CA GLY A 453 0.83 49.24 5.86
C GLY A 453 -0.51 48.49 5.69
N ALA A 454 -1.66 48.91 6.25
CA ALA A 454 -2.47 50.13 6.01
C ALA A 454 -3.13 50.18 4.61
N ARG A 455 -4.45 50.40 4.38
CA ARG A 455 -5.75 50.45 5.14
C ARG A 455 -6.85 49.93 4.14
N VAL A 456 -8.20 50.05 4.20
CA VAL A 456 -9.21 50.79 5.01
C VAL A 456 -10.64 50.17 4.80
N ARG A 457 -11.63 50.56 5.63
CA ARG A 457 -13.12 50.48 5.46
C ARG A 457 -13.91 49.16 5.56
N GLU A 458 -14.50 48.99 6.75
CA GLU A 458 -15.96 49.05 7.05
C GLU A 458 -16.94 47.89 6.71
N HIS A 459 -18.05 47.91 7.46
CA HIS A 459 -19.06 46.87 7.76
C HIS A 459 -20.40 47.11 7.00
N PRO A 460 -21.48 46.28 7.10
CA PRO A 460 -21.80 45.27 8.14
C PRO A 460 -22.35 43.91 7.67
N ALA A 461 -22.61 43.02 8.65
CA ALA A 461 -23.50 41.86 8.55
C ALA A 461 -24.90 42.21 9.12
N PRO A 462 -25.97 41.45 8.82
CA PRO A 462 -26.41 40.44 9.80
C PRO A 462 -27.12 39.20 9.20
N GLY A 463 -27.50 38.25 10.07
CA GLY A 463 -28.53 37.24 9.79
C GLY A 463 -28.05 35.79 9.84
N ALA A 464 -28.63 34.99 10.72
CA ALA A 464 -28.28 33.58 10.91
C ALA A 464 -29.51 32.68 10.96
N ARG A 465 -29.39 31.44 10.44
CA ARG A 465 -29.74 30.20 11.18
C ARG A 465 -29.27 28.94 10.45
N ARG A 466 -29.34 27.84 11.19
CA ARG A 466 -28.73 26.52 10.97
C ARG A 466 -29.29 25.79 9.74
N ASP A 467 -28.44 25.02 9.07
CA ASP A 467 -28.64 23.58 8.80
C ASP A 467 -27.30 22.94 8.38
N GLY A 468 -27.04 21.68 8.78
CA GLY A 468 -25.86 20.90 8.38
C GLY A 468 -26.11 20.16 7.06
N PRO A 469 -25.06 19.74 6.30
CA PRO A 469 -24.56 18.36 6.50
C PRO A 469 -23.13 18.04 5.98
N ALA A 470 -22.75 16.76 6.12
CA ALA A 470 -21.92 15.95 5.20
C ALA A 470 -20.41 16.25 5.03
N ALA A 471 -19.60 15.21 5.26
CA ALA A 471 -18.17 15.20 5.04
C ALA A 471 -17.79 15.43 3.56
N THR A 472 -16.90 16.38 3.31
CA THR A 472 -16.37 16.72 1.98
C THR A 472 -14.91 16.30 1.88
N ARG A 473 -14.57 15.45 0.90
CA ARG A 473 -13.16 15.08 0.62
C ARG A 473 -12.41 16.30 0.06
N LEU A 474 -11.48 16.84 0.84
CA LEU A 474 -10.63 17.97 0.42
C LEU A 474 -9.46 17.50 -0.45
N ARG A 475 -9.08 18.35 -1.43
CA ARG A 475 -7.82 18.23 -2.18
C ARG A 475 -6.69 18.92 -1.41
N PRO A 476 -5.43 18.45 -1.51
CA PRO A 476 -4.28 19.21 -1.05
C PRO A 476 -4.03 20.45 -1.96
N PRO A 477 -3.47 21.55 -1.42
CA PRO A 477 -3.13 22.74 -2.19
C PRO A 477 -1.86 22.55 -3.04
N ARG A 478 -1.76 23.29 -4.15
CA ARG A 478 -0.57 23.30 -5.02
C ARG A 478 0.47 24.33 -4.54
N GLY A 479 1.42 23.90 -3.70
CA GLY A 479 2.63 24.68 -3.38
C GLY A 479 3.70 24.56 -4.48
N ALA A 480 4.39 25.66 -4.81
CA ALA A 480 5.40 25.68 -5.87
C ALA A 480 6.79 25.31 -5.35
N LEU A 481 7.37 24.20 -5.85
CA LEU A 481 8.73 23.78 -5.54
C LEU A 481 9.78 24.70 -6.20
N ARG A 482 10.45 25.53 -5.39
CA ARG A 482 11.64 26.29 -5.82
C ARG A 482 12.84 25.36 -5.98
N ARG A 483 13.43 25.30 -7.19
CA ARG A 483 14.64 24.49 -7.47
C ARG A 483 15.89 25.08 -6.80
N VAL A 484 16.37 24.46 -5.72
CA VAL A 484 17.72 24.69 -5.20
C VAL A 484 18.73 23.98 -6.13
N HIS A 485 19.72 24.72 -6.64
CA HIS A 485 20.78 24.15 -7.49
C HIS A 485 22.00 23.75 -6.65
N ALA A 486 22.34 22.47 -6.62
CA ALA A 486 23.56 21.99 -5.97
C ALA A 486 24.82 22.45 -6.75
N GLY A 487 25.65 23.27 -6.11
CA GLY A 487 26.84 23.86 -6.72
C GLY A 487 27.95 22.86 -7.09
N PRO A 488 28.96 23.27 -7.90
CA PRO A 488 29.94 22.36 -8.50
C PRO A 488 30.85 21.60 -7.51
N ARG A 489 30.88 21.95 -6.22
CA ARG A 489 31.52 21.12 -5.18
C ARG A 489 30.81 19.77 -4.98
N ALA A 490 29.48 19.72 -5.02
CA ALA A 490 28.72 18.48 -4.86
C ALA A 490 29.04 17.45 -5.97
N ARG A 491 29.21 17.92 -7.21
CA ARG A 491 29.61 17.08 -8.36
C ARG A 491 31.00 16.47 -8.24
N ARG A 492 31.86 16.97 -7.33
CA ARG A 492 33.21 16.40 -7.10
C ARG A 492 33.20 15.28 -6.05
N LEU A 493 32.24 15.27 -5.12
CA LEU A 493 32.03 14.17 -4.15
C LEU A 493 31.42 12.92 -4.82
N ALA A 494 30.47 13.11 -5.74
CA ALA A 494 29.80 12.01 -6.46
C ALA A 494 30.75 11.10 -7.28
N ARG A 495 32.01 11.49 -7.51
CA ARG A 495 33.03 10.69 -8.22
C ARG A 495 33.96 9.87 -7.30
N ARG A 496 33.67 9.77 -5.98
CA ARG A 496 34.36 8.85 -5.04
C ARG A 496 33.49 7.65 -4.59
N GLY A 497 32.31 7.46 -5.16
CA GLY A 497 31.33 6.43 -4.78
C GLY A 497 31.68 4.97 -5.11
N ALA A 498 32.96 4.61 -5.26
CA ALA A 498 33.45 3.24 -5.45
C ALA A 498 34.33 2.75 -4.28
N GLY A 499 34.36 3.50 -3.16
CA GLY A 499 34.91 2.99 -1.90
C GLY A 499 33.93 2.04 -1.22
N LEU A 500 34.45 1.09 -0.44
CA LEU A 500 33.62 0.21 0.39
C LEU A 500 32.73 1.07 1.32
N ARG A 501 31.46 0.66 1.49
CA ARG A 501 30.63 1.23 2.56
C ARG A 501 31.27 0.87 3.89
N VAL A 502 31.84 1.86 4.59
CA VAL A 502 32.30 1.68 5.97
C VAL A 502 31.07 1.38 6.82
N ILE A 503 31.03 0.16 7.36
CA ILE A 503 29.93 -0.35 8.18
C ILE A 503 30.13 0.17 9.60
N PRO A 504 29.20 0.97 10.17
CA PRO A 504 29.36 1.53 11.50
C PRO A 504 29.60 0.47 12.59
N ARG A 505 30.52 0.81 13.49
CA ARG A 505 30.93 0.06 14.68
C ARG A 505 30.64 0.83 15.97
N ARG A 506 30.46 2.15 15.92
CA ARG A 506 29.97 2.97 17.05
C ARG A 506 28.59 3.53 16.75
N VAL A 507 27.56 2.96 17.36
CA VAL A 507 26.15 3.32 17.18
C VAL A 507 25.58 3.83 18.51
N VAL A 508 24.92 4.98 18.50
CA VAL A 508 24.01 5.38 19.60
C VAL A 508 22.58 5.14 19.14
N SER A 509 21.73 4.60 20.02
CA SER A 509 20.32 4.34 19.71
C SER A 509 19.41 5.07 20.70
N LEU A 510 18.61 6.01 20.21
CA LEU A 510 17.71 6.83 21.04
C LEU A 510 16.29 6.25 21.14
N VAL A 511 16.13 4.95 20.85
CA VAL A 511 14.84 4.29 20.61
C VAL A 511 14.86 2.85 21.19
N PRO A 512 14.02 2.51 22.19
CA PRO A 512 14.08 1.21 22.88
C PRO A 512 13.95 -0.02 21.97
N SER A 513 12.93 -0.06 21.12
CA SER A 513 12.68 -1.17 20.18
C SER A 513 13.82 -1.38 19.17
N VAL A 514 14.44 -0.29 18.72
CA VAL A 514 15.61 -0.34 17.81
C VAL A 514 16.85 -0.82 18.57
N THR A 515 17.05 -0.40 19.82
CA THR A 515 18.15 -0.91 20.65
C THR A 515 18.04 -2.41 20.84
N GLU A 516 16.87 -2.92 21.23
CA GLU A 516 16.61 -4.37 21.32
C GLU A 516 16.89 -5.07 19.97
N SER A 517 16.42 -4.48 18.86
CA SER A 517 16.64 -5.00 17.51
C SER A 517 18.12 -5.20 17.19
N LEU A 518 19.01 -4.30 17.64
CA LEU A 518 20.45 -4.45 17.43
C LEU A 518 21.02 -5.67 18.17
N PHE A 519 20.61 -5.92 19.41
CA PHE A 519 21.02 -7.13 20.12
C PHE A 519 20.43 -8.40 19.47
N LEU A 520 19.15 -8.39 19.08
CA LEU A 520 18.49 -9.50 18.39
C LEU A 520 19.04 -9.79 16.98
N LEU A 521 19.83 -8.88 16.40
CA LEU A 521 20.54 -9.04 15.12
C LEU A 521 22.04 -9.34 15.28
N GLY A 522 22.53 -9.58 16.51
CA GLY A 522 23.96 -9.83 16.77
C GLY A 522 24.85 -8.60 16.59
N LEU A 523 24.28 -7.39 16.76
CA LEU A 523 24.95 -6.10 16.60
C LEU A 523 25.16 -5.35 17.93
N GLY A 524 24.83 -5.97 19.07
CA GLY A 524 24.89 -5.38 20.41
C GLY A 524 26.23 -4.73 20.77
N ASP A 525 27.35 -5.38 20.42
CA ASP A 525 28.73 -4.90 20.65
C ASP A 525 29.06 -3.53 20.03
N ARG A 526 28.16 -3.02 19.16
CA ARG A 526 28.29 -1.73 18.47
C ARG A 526 27.52 -0.61 19.15
N VAL A 527 26.66 -0.93 20.11
CA VAL A 527 25.84 0.06 20.81
C VAL A 527 26.69 0.71 21.89
N VAL A 528 27.12 1.96 21.64
CA VAL A 528 27.98 2.72 22.55
C VAL A 528 27.21 3.71 23.43
N GLY A 529 25.90 3.86 23.21
CA GLY A 529 25.00 4.64 24.05
C GLY A 529 23.52 4.36 23.76
N ARG A 530 22.68 4.45 24.78
CA ARG A 530 21.23 4.12 24.75
C ARG A 530 20.40 5.13 25.54
N THR A 531 19.07 5.10 25.45
CA THR A 531 18.23 5.84 26.42
C THR A 531 18.01 5.06 27.71
N ASP A 532 17.57 5.74 28.77
CA ASP A 532 17.17 5.12 30.04
C ASP A 532 16.11 4.02 29.84
N TYR A 533 15.18 4.25 28.90
CA TYR A 533 14.10 3.34 28.51
C TYR A 533 14.56 2.11 27.70
N CYS A 534 15.80 2.09 27.21
CA CYS A 534 16.36 0.92 26.51
C CYS A 534 16.76 -0.16 27.53
N VAL A 535 15.77 -0.91 28.02
CA VAL A 535 15.93 -1.94 29.07
C VAL A 535 16.00 -3.39 28.53
N GLU A 536 15.85 -3.60 27.22
CA GLU A 536 15.93 -4.92 26.59
C GLU A 536 17.12 -5.04 25.62
N PRO A 537 17.77 -6.22 25.52
CA PRO A 537 17.64 -7.39 26.40
C PRO A 537 18.56 -7.27 27.63
N MET A 538 18.01 -7.47 28.82
CA MET A 538 18.77 -7.54 30.07
C MET A 538 19.48 -8.92 30.19
N PRO A 539 20.73 -9.03 30.70
CA PRO A 539 21.60 -7.98 31.20
C PRO A 539 22.43 -7.25 30.12
N ALA A 540 22.47 -7.74 28.89
CA ALA A 540 23.41 -7.29 27.85
C ALA A 540 23.34 -5.78 27.56
N VAL A 541 22.13 -5.22 27.50
CA VAL A 541 21.91 -3.77 27.28
C VAL A 541 22.33 -2.91 28.49
N GLY A 542 22.35 -3.48 29.70
CA GLY A 542 22.62 -2.76 30.95
C GLY A 542 24.03 -2.18 31.03
N ALA A 543 25.01 -2.80 30.35
CA ALA A 543 26.39 -2.32 30.29
C ALA A 543 26.59 -1.12 29.34
N VAL A 544 25.62 -0.81 28.48
CA VAL A 544 25.66 0.35 27.58
C VAL A 544 25.30 1.61 28.39
N PRO A 545 26.08 2.71 28.31
CA PRO A 545 25.80 3.92 29.05
C PRO A 545 24.52 4.61 28.55
N SER A 546 23.78 5.22 29.48
CA SER A 546 22.64 6.07 29.12
C SER A 546 23.08 7.44 28.61
N VAL A 547 22.27 8.03 27.73
CA VAL A 547 22.33 9.42 27.28
C VAL A 547 21.02 10.18 27.56
N GLY A 548 20.25 9.74 28.57
CA GLY A 548 18.96 10.35 28.96
C GLY A 548 17.74 9.66 28.34
N GLY A 549 16.56 10.28 28.45
CA GLY A 549 15.31 9.74 27.94
C GLY A 549 15.12 9.89 26.42
N THR A 550 13.98 9.48 25.87
CA THR A 550 13.73 9.59 24.41
C THR A 550 13.48 11.02 23.93
N LYS A 551 13.00 11.92 24.80
CA LYS A 551 12.50 13.27 24.43
C LYS A 551 13.40 14.41 24.91
N ASP A 552 14.40 14.07 25.71
CA ASP A 552 15.29 14.93 26.50
C ASP A 552 16.76 14.43 26.47
N ALA A 553 17.12 13.58 25.50
CA ALA A 553 18.46 13.01 25.34
C ALA A 553 19.57 14.07 25.25
N ASP A 554 20.67 13.83 25.97
CA ASP A 554 21.84 14.70 26.05
C ASP A 554 22.70 14.61 24.78
N VAL A 555 22.52 15.59 23.90
CA VAL A 555 23.25 15.75 22.62
C VAL A 555 24.77 15.88 22.82
N ASP A 556 25.23 16.39 23.96
CA ASP A 556 26.65 16.59 24.24
C ASP A 556 27.29 15.32 24.79
N ALA A 557 26.59 14.55 25.62
CA ALA A 557 26.98 13.18 25.97
C ALA A 557 27.01 12.26 24.74
N ILE A 558 26.02 12.37 23.84
CA ILE A 558 25.99 11.64 22.56
C ILE A 558 27.20 12.02 21.70
N ALA A 559 27.55 13.30 21.62
CA ALA A 559 28.74 13.75 20.88
C ALA A 559 30.05 13.25 21.51
N ALA A 560 30.16 13.24 22.84
CA ALA A 560 31.33 12.74 23.56
C ALA A 560 31.60 11.25 23.30
N LEU A 561 30.54 10.44 23.14
CA LEU A 561 30.64 9.03 22.75
C LEU A 561 31.21 8.81 21.33
N SER A 562 31.40 9.86 20.52
CA SER A 562 31.96 9.79 19.17
C SER A 562 31.30 8.71 18.27
N PRO A 563 29.96 8.76 18.05
CA PRO A 563 29.24 7.79 17.24
C PRO A 563 29.47 8.00 15.73
N GLU A 564 29.55 6.90 15.00
CA GLU A 564 29.56 6.86 13.53
C GLU A 564 28.14 6.84 12.94
N LEU A 565 27.14 6.52 13.77
CA LEU A 565 25.72 6.57 13.47
C LEU A 565 24.90 6.81 14.75
N VAL A 566 23.90 7.69 14.69
CA VAL A 566 22.86 7.85 15.71
C VAL A 566 21.52 7.40 15.11
N LEU A 567 20.85 6.45 15.75
CA LEU A 567 19.52 5.97 15.36
C LEU A 567 18.46 6.72 16.16
N VAL A 568 17.50 7.32 15.47
CA VAL A 568 16.39 8.07 16.05
C VAL A 568 15.07 7.69 15.39
N ASN A 569 13.95 8.03 16.03
CA ASN A 569 12.60 7.83 15.51
C ASN A 569 11.78 9.12 15.62
N GLN A 570 10.97 9.41 14.60
CA GLN A 570 10.18 10.65 14.51
C GLN A 570 9.08 10.77 15.60
N GLU A 571 8.68 9.65 16.21
CA GLU A 571 7.63 9.60 17.23
C GLU A 571 8.20 9.60 18.66
N GLU A 572 9.34 8.95 18.85
CA GLU A 572 10.05 8.94 20.13
C GLU A 572 10.86 10.22 20.38
N ASN A 573 11.60 10.70 19.39
CA ASN A 573 12.59 11.75 19.59
C ASN A 573 12.10 13.10 19.07
N THR A 574 12.44 14.19 19.77
CA THR A 574 11.98 15.53 19.38
C THR A 574 12.69 16.06 18.15
N GLU A 575 12.01 16.90 17.36
CA GLU A 575 12.62 17.61 16.22
C GLU A 575 13.86 18.43 16.64
N ALA A 576 13.86 18.96 17.87
CA ALA A 576 15.00 19.65 18.46
C ALA A 576 16.22 18.73 18.58
N ILE A 577 16.09 17.57 19.24
CA ILE A 577 17.18 16.59 19.36
C ILE A 577 17.71 16.18 17.98
N HIS A 578 16.82 15.84 17.04
CA HIS A 578 17.24 15.48 15.68
C HIS A 578 18.02 16.62 14.99
N ARG A 579 17.51 17.85 15.04
CA ARG A 579 18.17 19.03 14.46
C ARG A 579 19.53 19.29 15.09
N ASP A 580 19.64 19.17 16.41
CA ASP A 580 20.84 19.55 17.16
C ASP A 580 21.95 18.49 17.05
N LEU A 581 21.60 17.21 16.95
CA LEU A 581 22.50 16.13 16.52
C LEU A 581 23.08 16.38 15.11
N VAL A 582 22.23 16.79 14.16
CA VAL A 582 22.67 17.13 12.79
C VAL A 582 23.52 18.41 12.78
N ALA A 583 23.22 19.39 13.64
CA ALA A 583 24.03 20.61 13.79
C ALA A 583 25.42 20.34 14.39
N ARG A 584 25.54 19.33 15.29
CA ARG A 584 26.83 18.78 15.76
C ARG A 584 27.60 18.02 14.67
N GLY A 585 27.03 17.82 13.48
CA GLY A 585 27.65 17.13 12.34
C GLY A 585 27.61 15.61 12.44
N LEU A 586 26.83 15.04 13.37
CA LEU A 586 26.69 13.60 13.53
C LEU A 586 25.87 12.99 12.39
N ARG A 587 26.19 11.75 12.00
CA ARG A 587 25.39 10.98 11.04
C ARG A 587 24.16 10.43 11.76
N VAL A 588 22.98 10.94 11.42
CA VAL A 588 21.70 10.49 11.96
C VAL A 588 20.95 9.65 10.93
N HIS A 589 20.27 8.59 11.38
CA HIS A 589 19.23 7.86 10.62
C HIS A 589 17.91 7.99 11.37
N LEU A 590 16.91 8.56 10.69
CA LEU A 590 15.57 8.81 11.20
C LEU A 590 14.60 7.74 10.68
N SER A 591 14.01 6.99 11.61
CA SER A 591 12.96 6.00 11.35
C SER A 591 11.56 6.55 11.66
N PHE A 592 10.54 6.01 10.99
CA PHE A 592 9.12 6.30 11.28
C PHE A 592 8.19 5.20 10.73
N PRO A 593 8.29 3.95 11.21
CA PRO A 593 7.44 2.87 10.72
C PRO A 593 6.00 3.07 11.20
N LYS A 594 5.03 2.89 10.29
CA LYS A 594 3.59 2.95 10.60
C LYS A 594 2.88 1.62 10.44
N THR A 595 3.53 0.66 9.79
CA THR A 595 3.01 -0.67 9.50
C THR A 595 4.02 -1.74 9.88
N VAL A 596 3.57 -2.98 10.02
CA VAL A 596 4.42 -4.16 10.18
C VAL A 596 5.33 -4.34 8.96
N ALA A 597 4.86 -3.97 7.76
CA ALA A 597 5.69 -3.93 6.56
C ALA A 597 6.85 -2.91 6.69
N ASP A 598 6.60 -1.71 7.23
CA ASP A 598 7.67 -0.73 7.51
C ASP A 598 8.65 -1.25 8.56
N ALA A 599 8.17 -1.98 9.58
CA ALA A 599 9.03 -2.60 10.59
C ALA A 599 9.96 -3.66 9.96
N VAL A 600 9.43 -4.55 9.11
CA VAL A 600 10.23 -5.52 8.34
C VAL A 600 11.25 -4.81 7.45
N ALA A 601 10.86 -3.71 6.79
CA ALA A 601 11.75 -2.90 5.97
C ALA A 601 12.88 -2.26 6.80
N LEU A 602 12.55 -1.65 7.95
CA LEU A 602 13.50 -1.05 8.89
C LEU A 602 14.49 -2.09 9.43
N MET A 603 14.03 -3.29 9.80
CA MET A 603 14.91 -4.37 10.26
C MET A 603 15.90 -4.80 9.18
N ARG A 604 15.45 -4.90 7.92
CA ARG A 604 16.32 -5.18 6.77
C ARG A 604 17.28 -4.02 6.46
N GLU A 605 16.86 -2.76 6.63
CA GLU A 605 17.73 -1.60 6.43
C GLU A 605 18.82 -1.51 7.51
N LEU A 606 18.47 -1.69 8.80
CA LEU A 606 19.43 -1.74 9.90
C LEU A 606 20.44 -2.87 9.70
N ALA A 607 19.98 -4.08 9.34
CA ALA A 607 20.85 -5.20 9.01
C ALA A 607 21.80 -4.86 7.85
N ALA A 608 21.32 -4.26 6.76
CA ALA A 608 22.14 -3.88 5.61
C ALA A 608 23.08 -2.68 5.87
N MET A 609 22.70 -1.74 6.74
CA MET A 609 23.55 -0.61 7.14
C MET A 609 24.67 -1.02 8.09
N LEU A 610 24.38 -1.98 8.98
CA LEU A 610 25.29 -2.44 10.04
C LEU A 610 25.93 -3.81 9.71
N GLY A 611 25.63 -4.41 8.57
CA GLY A 611 26.26 -5.66 8.12
C GLY A 611 25.94 -6.85 9.01
N ALA A 612 24.67 -7.01 9.40
CA ALA A 612 24.15 -8.32 9.76
C ALA A 612 23.73 -9.08 8.48
N PRO A 613 23.76 -10.43 8.45
CA PRO A 613 23.36 -11.21 7.28
C PRO A 613 21.89 -10.97 6.86
N ALA A 614 21.59 -11.01 5.57
CA ALA A 614 20.22 -10.79 5.05
C ALA A 614 19.27 -11.97 5.35
N ASP A 615 19.86 -13.12 5.64
CA ASP A 615 19.32 -14.41 6.06
C ASP A 615 19.44 -14.63 7.59
N HIS A 616 19.75 -13.58 8.37
CA HIS A 616 19.88 -13.68 9.81
C HIS A 616 18.60 -14.30 10.44
N PRO A 617 18.69 -15.32 11.32
CA PRO A 617 17.52 -16.10 11.75
C PRO A 617 16.36 -15.28 12.35
N ALA A 618 16.65 -14.15 13.00
CA ALA A 618 15.61 -13.25 13.53
C ALA A 618 14.82 -12.53 12.42
N LEU A 619 15.44 -12.23 11.27
CA LEU A 619 14.76 -11.65 10.10
C LEU A 619 13.91 -12.68 9.36
N LEU A 620 14.34 -13.95 9.35
CA LEU A 620 13.58 -15.05 8.76
C LEU A 620 12.32 -15.33 9.59
N ARG A 621 12.46 -15.59 10.91
CA ARG A 621 11.29 -15.78 11.80
C ARG A 621 10.30 -14.62 11.76
N LEU A 622 10.80 -13.38 11.65
CA LEU A 622 9.95 -12.20 11.49
C LEU A 622 9.13 -12.25 10.18
N ALA A 623 9.76 -12.58 9.06
CA ALA A 623 9.05 -12.71 7.78
C ALA A 623 8.04 -13.86 7.80
N ASP A 624 8.43 -15.03 8.32
CA ASP A 624 7.58 -16.22 8.39
C ASP A 624 6.32 -15.95 9.26
N ALA A 625 6.48 -15.29 10.42
CA ALA A 625 5.37 -14.94 11.29
C ALA A 625 4.42 -13.90 10.68
N VAL A 626 4.93 -12.92 9.93
CA VAL A 626 4.10 -11.95 9.20
C VAL A 626 3.27 -12.66 8.13
N SER A 627 3.90 -13.49 7.29
CA SER A 627 3.18 -14.23 6.24
C SER A 627 2.18 -15.26 6.79
N GLU A 628 2.42 -15.82 7.97
CA GLU A 628 1.41 -16.64 8.66
C GLU A 628 0.22 -15.81 9.14
N MET A 629 0.45 -14.62 9.72
CA MET A 629 -0.66 -13.74 10.09
C MET A 629 -1.45 -13.27 8.85
N GLU A 630 -0.80 -12.95 7.73
CA GLU A 630 -1.48 -12.61 6.47
C GLU A 630 -2.38 -13.75 5.98
N ARG A 631 -1.87 -15.00 6.00
CA ARG A 631 -2.63 -16.22 5.66
C ARG A 631 -3.85 -16.42 6.56
N LEU A 632 -3.68 -16.30 7.88
CA LEU A 632 -4.76 -16.50 8.84
C LEU A 632 -5.80 -15.37 8.72
N ARG A 633 -5.36 -14.11 8.70
CA ARG A 633 -6.19 -12.91 8.52
C ARG A 633 -7.11 -13.02 7.31
N ALA A 634 -6.62 -13.51 6.17
CA ALA A 634 -7.41 -13.65 4.94
C ALA A 634 -8.69 -14.50 5.10
N HIS A 635 -8.76 -15.35 6.14
CA HIS A 635 -9.88 -16.24 6.45
C HIS A 635 -10.57 -15.87 7.78
N THR A 636 -10.18 -14.76 8.41
CA THR A 636 -10.65 -14.32 9.74
C THR A 636 -11.72 -13.24 9.63
N VAL A 637 -12.81 -13.33 10.40
CA VAL A 637 -13.75 -12.20 10.57
C VAL A 637 -13.14 -11.19 11.55
N PRO A 638 -12.92 -9.91 11.18
CA PRO A 638 -12.25 -8.96 12.06
C PRO A 638 -13.03 -8.68 13.36
N ARG A 639 -12.35 -8.82 14.51
CA ARG A 639 -12.89 -8.52 15.84
C ARG A 639 -12.75 -7.04 16.17
N LYS A 640 -13.80 -6.38 16.66
CA LYS A 640 -13.71 -4.97 17.09
C LYS A 640 -12.83 -4.81 18.33
N VAL A 641 -11.75 -4.04 18.21
CA VAL A 641 -10.77 -3.77 19.28
C VAL A 641 -10.78 -2.31 19.69
N PHE A 642 -10.83 -2.05 20.99
CA PHE A 642 -10.42 -0.78 21.58
C PHE A 642 -9.06 -0.94 22.27
N CYS A 643 -8.13 -0.03 21.97
CA CYS A 643 -6.79 0.01 22.56
C CYS A 643 -6.50 1.45 22.99
N PRO A 644 -6.73 1.81 24.27
CA PRO A 644 -6.26 3.08 24.80
C PRO A 644 -4.73 3.04 25.00
N ILE A 645 -4.12 4.22 25.04
CA ILE A 645 -2.67 4.43 25.25
C ILE A 645 -2.37 5.43 26.38
N TRP A 646 -3.40 6.02 26.97
CA TRP A 646 -3.32 6.91 28.12
C TRP A 646 -4.69 7.01 28.80
N MET A 647 -4.75 7.07 30.14
CA MET A 647 -6.03 7.06 30.87
C MET A 647 -6.59 8.46 31.19
N ASP A 648 -5.78 9.41 31.67
CA ASP A 648 -6.22 10.79 31.94
C ASP A 648 -5.38 11.85 31.20
N PRO A 649 -5.96 12.58 30.22
CA PRO A 649 -7.25 12.32 29.59
C PRO A 649 -7.19 11.07 28.69
N LEU A 650 -8.29 10.33 28.59
CA LEU A 650 -8.37 9.09 27.82
C LEU A 650 -7.96 9.31 26.35
N MET A 651 -6.94 8.58 25.90
CA MET A 651 -6.41 8.63 24.53
C MET A 651 -6.33 7.24 23.91
N THR A 652 -6.51 7.19 22.60
CA THR A 652 -6.45 5.97 21.78
C THR A 652 -5.76 6.26 20.43
N ILE A 653 -5.84 5.33 19.48
CA ILE A 653 -5.03 5.26 18.27
C ILE A 653 -5.88 5.39 17.01
N HIS A 654 -5.40 6.15 16.02
CA HIS A 654 -5.98 6.25 14.68
C HIS A 654 -5.49 5.10 13.78
N GLY A 655 -6.16 4.86 12.64
CA GLY A 655 -5.79 3.83 11.66
C GLY A 655 -4.47 4.06 10.88
N ASP A 656 -3.70 5.09 11.22
CA ASP A 656 -2.40 5.46 10.62
C ASP A 656 -1.27 5.28 11.65
N THR A 657 -1.40 4.28 12.53
CA THR A 657 -0.48 3.99 13.64
C THR A 657 -0.03 2.53 13.61
N PHE A 658 1.22 2.30 14.04
CA PHE A 658 1.82 0.96 14.08
C PHE A 658 0.98 -0.04 14.89
N ILE A 659 0.48 0.36 16.07
CA ILE A 659 -0.40 -0.49 16.88
C ILE A 659 -1.68 -0.86 16.11
N SER A 660 -2.27 0.07 15.35
CA SER A 660 -3.48 -0.22 14.59
C SER A 660 -3.25 -1.17 13.41
N ASP A 661 -2.04 -1.20 12.84
CA ASP A 661 -1.63 -2.12 11.78
C ASP A 661 -1.28 -3.51 12.32
N VAL A 662 -0.61 -3.59 13.48
CA VAL A 662 -0.41 -4.84 14.24
C VAL A 662 -1.74 -5.51 14.57
N LEU A 663 -2.73 -4.74 15.05
CA LEU A 663 -4.08 -5.26 15.31
C LEU A 663 -4.78 -5.74 14.03
N ASP A 664 -4.70 -4.97 12.94
CA ASP A 664 -5.29 -5.31 11.64
C ASP A 664 -4.67 -6.58 11.03
N LEU A 665 -3.35 -6.73 11.09
CA LEU A 665 -2.62 -7.95 10.71
C LEU A 665 -3.06 -9.16 11.53
N CYS A 666 -3.28 -9.00 12.84
CA CYS A 666 -3.72 -10.08 13.73
C CYS A 666 -5.21 -10.43 13.62
N GLY A 667 -5.99 -9.75 12.75
CA GLY A 667 -7.42 -9.99 12.56
C GLY A 667 -8.32 -9.19 13.51
N GLY A 668 -7.85 -8.05 14.02
CA GLY A 668 -8.63 -7.06 14.75
C GLY A 668 -9.04 -5.88 13.88
N GLN A 669 -10.06 -5.14 14.31
CA GLN A 669 -10.46 -3.86 13.74
C GLN A 669 -10.44 -2.81 14.84
N ASN A 670 -9.47 -1.89 14.79
CA ASN A 670 -9.43 -0.71 15.64
C ASN A 670 -10.74 0.10 15.49
N VAL A 671 -11.54 0.19 16.55
CA VAL A 671 -12.84 0.87 16.48
C VAL A 671 -12.76 2.38 16.31
N PHE A 672 -11.56 2.99 16.42
CA PHE A 672 -11.29 4.40 16.19
C PHE A 672 -10.43 4.68 14.95
N LEU A 673 -10.39 3.74 13.99
CA LEU A 673 -9.62 3.86 12.73
C LEU A 673 -9.87 5.16 11.95
N ASP A 674 -11.07 5.74 12.08
CA ASP A 674 -11.56 6.96 11.40
C ASP A 674 -11.47 8.24 12.24
N ARG A 675 -10.93 8.18 13.46
CA ARG A 675 -10.97 9.25 14.46
C ARG A 675 -9.64 10.02 14.55
N PRO A 676 -9.41 11.10 13.78
CA PRO A 676 -8.25 11.95 13.98
C PRO A 676 -8.39 12.77 15.27
N ARG A 677 -7.24 13.06 15.89
CA ARG A 677 -7.04 14.09 16.92
C ARG A 677 -7.37 15.47 16.36
N ARG A 678 -8.08 16.26 17.16
CA ARG A 678 -8.48 17.65 16.87
C ARG A 678 -7.66 18.63 17.70
N TYR A 679 -7.34 19.79 17.12
CA TYR A 679 -6.68 20.90 17.81
C TYR A 679 -7.67 22.07 18.00
N PRO A 680 -7.66 22.78 19.15
CA PRO A 680 -6.86 22.50 20.34
C PRO A 680 -7.31 21.19 20.99
N LEU A 681 -6.50 20.57 21.86
CA LEU A 681 -6.78 19.22 22.40
C LEU A 681 -8.04 19.13 23.30
N ALA A 682 -8.73 20.25 23.52
CA ALA A 682 -10.06 20.32 24.11
C ALA A 682 -11.20 20.01 23.10
N ALA A 683 -10.96 20.24 21.80
CA ALA A 683 -11.92 20.01 20.71
C ALA A 683 -12.10 18.52 20.34
N ASP A 684 -11.17 17.67 20.77
CA ASP A 684 -11.39 16.22 20.76
C ASP A 684 -12.57 15.84 21.67
N LEU A 685 -12.56 16.32 22.90
CA LEU A 685 -13.60 16.08 23.91
C LEU A 685 -14.83 17.02 23.77
N GLY A 686 -15.02 17.64 22.60
CA GLY A 686 -16.12 18.57 22.32
C GLY A 686 -16.07 19.91 23.08
N ARG A 687 -15.07 20.15 23.94
CA ARG A 687 -14.97 21.33 24.82
C ARG A 687 -14.47 22.60 24.12
N ALA A 688 -14.12 22.53 22.83
CA ALA A 688 -13.71 23.65 22.01
C ALA A 688 -14.05 23.41 20.53
N ALA A 689 -14.10 24.48 19.72
CA ALA A 689 -14.22 24.35 18.27
C ALA A 689 -12.88 23.88 17.65
N PRO A 690 -12.89 22.91 16.71
CA PRO A 690 -11.67 22.47 16.03
C PRO A 690 -11.12 23.57 15.11
N TRP A 691 -9.80 23.68 15.05
CA TRP A 691 -9.07 24.53 14.12
C TRP A 691 -9.22 24.04 12.67
N SER A 692 -9.11 24.96 11.71
CA SER A 692 -9.02 24.61 10.28
C SER A 692 -7.73 23.84 9.99
N ASN A 693 -7.74 23.00 8.95
CA ASN A 693 -6.59 22.19 8.53
C ASN A 693 -5.32 23.05 8.32
N ASP A 694 -5.45 24.26 7.77
CA ASP A 694 -4.33 25.19 7.56
C ASP A 694 -3.65 25.63 8.87
N ARG A 695 -4.42 25.70 9.98
CA ARG A 695 -3.91 26.02 11.33
C ARG A 695 -3.45 24.77 12.10
N VAL A 696 -3.92 23.58 11.74
CA VAL A 696 -3.36 22.30 12.22
C VAL A 696 -1.97 22.06 11.61
N GLY A 697 -1.80 22.38 10.32
CA GLY A 697 -0.51 22.29 9.64
C GLY A 697 0.02 20.87 9.57
N GLN A 698 1.26 20.65 10.03
CA GLN A 698 1.94 19.34 10.07
C GLN A 698 1.86 18.66 11.45
N ARG A 699 1.00 19.13 12.36
CA ARG A 699 0.85 18.52 13.69
C ARG A 699 0.30 17.10 13.59
N ASP A 700 0.78 16.21 14.45
CA ASP A 700 0.31 14.82 14.50
C ASP A 700 -1.19 14.76 14.83
N THR A 701 -1.95 14.04 14.01
CA THR A 701 -3.40 13.81 14.13
C THR A 701 -3.75 12.39 14.58
N ARG A 702 -2.77 11.52 14.89
CA ARG A 702 -2.99 10.07 15.01
C ARG A 702 -3.40 9.56 16.39
N TYR A 703 -3.37 10.41 17.42
CA TYR A 703 -3.60 9.99 18.81
C TYR A 703 -4.72 10.78 19.48
N PRO A 704 -5.99 10.59 19.08
CA PRO A 704 -7.14 11.34 19.59
C PRO A 704 -7.34 11.15 21.10
N ARG A 705 -7.85 12.19 21.76
CA ARG A 705 -8.58 12.02 23.01
C ARG A 705 -10.03 11.63 22.72
N VAL A 706 -10.59 10.73 23.52
CA VAL A 706 -11.96 10.20 23.37
C VAL A 706 -12.70 10.15 24.71
N THR A 707 -14.03 10.09 24.71
CA THR A 707 -14.82 9.83 25.93
C THR A 707 -15.10 8.34 26.11
N LEU A 708 -15.49 7.94 27.33
CA LEU A 708 -16.03 6.59 27.57
C LEU A 708 -17.35 6.38 26.79
N ASP A 709 -18.15 7.43 26.58
CA ASP A 709 -19.35 7.36 25.74
C ASP A 709 -18.99 7.04 24.27
N GLU A 710 -17.92 7.64 23.72
CA GLU A 710 -17.41 7.26 22.39
C GLU A 710 -16.98 5.78 22.36
N VAL A 711 -16.45 5.21 23.45
CA VAL A 711 -16.11 3.77 23.52
C VAL A 711 -17.38 2.91 23.55
N VAL A 712 -18.41 3.32 24.30
CA VAL A 712 -19.71 2.63 24.35
C VAL A 712 -20.41 2.66 23.00
N GLU A 713 -20.49 3.83 22.33
CA GLU A 713 -21.08 3.96 20.98
C GLU A 713 -20.39 3.04 19.95
N ARG A 714 -19.08 2.80 20.10
CA ARG A 714 -18.29 2.00 19.17
C ARG A 714 -18.43 0.49 19.36
N GLN A 715 -18.92 0.04 20.53
CA GLN A 715 -19.23 -1.36 20.85
C GLN A 715 -18.06 -2.33 20.54
N PRO A 716 -16.88 -2.20 21.21
CA PRO A 716 -15.76 -3.12 21.04
C PRO A 716 -16.05 -4.52 21.62
N GLU A 717 -15.53 -5.55 20.97
CA GLU A 717 -15.54 -6.95 21.41
C GLU A 717 -14.33 -7.29 22.30
N VAL A 718 -13.25 -6.51 22.17
CA VAL A 718 -12.03 -6.64 22.98
C VAL A 718 -11.56 -5.26 23.41
N VAL A 719 -11.18 -5.12 24.69
CA VAL A 719 -10.41 -3.98 25.19
C VAL A 719 -9.02 -4.48 25.57
N LEU A 720 -7.98 -3.91 24.96
CA LEU A 720 -6.58 -4.24 25.25
C LEU A 720 -5.93 -3.06 25.99
N LEU A 721 -5.51 -3.30 27.23
CA LEU A 721 -4.90 -2.33 28.13
C LEU A 721 -3.41 -2.66 28.26
N PRO A 722 -2.52 -2.04 27.47
CA PRO A 722 -1.09 -2.35 27.51
C PRO A 722 -0.43 -1.88 28.81
N ASP A 723 0.78 -2.36 29.12
CA ASP A 723 1.60 -1.83 30.21
C ASP A 723 2.50 -0.65 29.77
N GLU A 724 2.68 -0.43 28.47
CA GLU A 724 3.32 0.76 27.88
C GLU A 724 2.58 1.26 26.62
N PRO A 725 2.57 2.57 26.30
CA PRO A 725 3.29 3.68 26.94
C PRO A 725 2.63 4.20 28.24
N HIS A 726 1.53 3.59 28.68
CA HIS A 726 0.86 3.91 29.95
C HIS A 726 0.53 2.60 30.70
N PRO A 727 1.02 2.41 31.93
CA PRO A 727 0.79 1.18 32.69
C PRO A 727 -0.63 1.16 33.29
N PHE A 728 -1.60 0.71 32.50
CA PHE A 728 -3.00 0.62 32.93
C PHE A 728 -3.14 -0.30 34.15
N SER A 729 -3.70 0.22 35.24
CA SER A 729 -3.89 -0.49 36.50
C SER A 729 -5.13 -1.40 36.49
N GLU A 730 -5.32 -2.19 37.54
CA GLU A 730 -6.58 -2.93 37.72
C GLU A 730 -7.79 -1.99 37.92
N ALA A 731 -7.58 -0.82 38.53
CA ALA A 731 -8.64 0.18 38.69
C ALA A 731 -9.08 0.77 37.34
N ASP A 732 -8.14 0.96 36.41
CA ASP A 732 -8.46 1.41 35.05
C ASP A 732 -9.17 0.30 34.26
N ALA A 733 -8.82 -0.97 34.49
CA ALA A 733 -9.53 -2.11 33.91
C ALA A 733 -10.98 -2.19 34.41
N GLU A 734 -11.25 -1.93 35.69
CA GLU A 734 -12.61 -1.86 36.23
C GLU A 734 -13.45 -0.74 35.57
N VAL A 735 -12.86 0.41 35.22
CA VAL A 735 -13.59 1.46 34.48
C VAL A 735 -14.13 0.93 33.15
N PHE A 736 -13.38 0.08 32.43
CA PHE A 736 -13.83 -0.52 31.17
C PHE A 736 -14.75 -1.74 31.37
N ARG A 737 -14.61 -2.48 32.47
CA ARG A 737 -15.53 -3.59 32.84
C ARG A 737 -16.90 -3.11 33.30
N ALA A 738 -17.01 -1.87 33.76
CA ALA A 738 -18.27 -1.24 34.14
C ALA A 738 -19.08 -0.66 32.95
N LEU A 739 -18.56 -0.71 31.72
CA LEU A 739 -19.23 -0.17 30.52
C LEU A 739 -20.20 -1.18 29.88
N ASP A 740 -21.27 -0.67 29.28
CA ASP A 740 -22.20 -1.45 28.44
C ASP A 740 -21.60 -1.73 27.06
N ILE A 741 -20.59 -2.61 27.02
CA ILE A 741 -19.86 -3.02 25.81
C ILE A 741 -19.70 -4.55 25.76
N PRO A 742 -19.68 -5.17 24.56
CA PRO A 742 -19.50 -6.61 24.41
C PRO A 742 -18.22 -7.14 25.08
N ALA A 743 -17.13 -6.37 25.04
CA ALA A 743 -15.88 -6.71 25.73
C ALA A 743 -16.06 -6.89 27.25
N ALA A 744 -16.84 -6.05 27.92
CA ALA A 744 -17.10 -6.15 29.36
C ALA A 744 -17.97 -7.37 29.67
N ALA A 745 -19.10 -7.51 28.96
CA ALA A 745 -20.04 -8.62 29.12
C ALA A 745 -19.41 -10.01 28.84
N GLN A 746 -18.33 -10.08 28.04
CA GLN A 746 -17.61 -11.31 27.71
C GLN A 746 -16.31 -11.50 28.53
N GLY A 747 -15.97 -10.61 29.47
CA GLY A 747 -14.73 -10.67 30.25
C GLY A 747 -13.45 -10.39 29.44
N ARG A 748 -13.57 -9.73 28.29
CA ARG A 748 -12.51 -9.43 27.32
C ARG A 748 -11.92 -8.03 27.49
N VAL A 749 -11.81 -7.57 28.75
CA VAL A 749 -11.02 -6.40 29.15
C VAL A 749 -9.69 -6.91 29.68
N LEU A 750 -8.69 -6.96 28.80
CA LEU A 750 -7.43 -7.67 29.01
C LEU A 750 -6.30 -6.66 29.27
N ARG A 751 -5.54 -6.85 30.36
CA ARG A 751 -4.21 -6.23 30.47
C ARG A 751 -3.19 -7.04 29.68
N VAL A 752 -2.30 -6.38 28.96
CA VAL A 752 -1.40 -7.01 27.98
C VAL A 752 0.00 -6.40 27.97
N ASP A 753 0.98 -7.13 27.41
CA ASP A 753 2.31 -6.60 27.10
C ASP A 753 2.19 -5.53 26.00
N GLY A 754 2.60 -4.29 26.30
CA GLY A 754 2.60 -3.17 25.38
C GLY A 754 3.66 -3.30 24.29
N LYS A 755 4.82 -3.88 24.58
CA LYS A 755 5.91 -4.10 23.61
C LYS A 755 5.43 -4.96 22.45
N ALA A 756 4.60 -5.96 22.74
CA ALA A 756 3.96 -6.82 21.75
C ALA A 756 3.04 -6.07 20.76
N LEU A 757 2.60 -4.86 21.10
CA LEU A 757 1.75 -3.99 20.27
C LEU A 757 2.51 -2.82 19.63
N CYS A 758 3.50 -2.23 20.32
CA CYS A 758 4.15 -1.00 19.89
C CYS A 758 5.62 -1.14 19.43
N TRP A 759 6.32 -2.26 19.70
CA TRP A 759 7.72 -2.43 19.30
C TRP A 759 7.87 -3.03 17.90
N TYR A 760 8.37 -2.21 16.99
CA TYR A 760 8.76 -2.57 15.63
C TYR A 760 10.14 -3.28 15.58
N SER A 761 10.31 -4.36 16.35
CA SER A 761 11.55 -5.15 16.44
C SER A 761 11.35 -6.61 15.96
N PRO A 762 12.39 -7.46 15.90
CA PRO A 762 12.23 -8.88 15.57
C PRO A 762 11.38 -9.67 16.57
N ARG A 763 11.09 -9.10 17.76
CA ARG A 763 10.11 -9.61 18.75
C ARG A 763 8.73 -9.86 18.14
N LEU A 764 8.35 -9.14 17.07
CA LEU A 764 7.10 -9.36 16.33
C LEU A 764 6.90 -10.82 15.89
N ALA A 765 7.98 -11.59 15.68
CA ALA A 765 7.88 -13.02 15.38
C ALA A 765 7.18 -13.84 16.48
N GLU A 766 7.28 -13.41 17.74
CA GLU A 766 6.69 -14.05 18.92
C GLU A 766 5.44 -13.29 19.40
N ALA A 767 5.44 -11.96 19.26
CA ALA A 767 4.32 -11.11 19.65
C ALA A 767 3.09 -11.23 18.72
N LEU A 768 3.25 -11.40 17.40
CA LEU A 768 2.10 -11.48 16.48
C LEU A 768 1.15 -12.66 16.81
N PRO A 769 1.63 -13.90 17.03
CA PRO A 769 0.79 -15.00 17.56
C PRO A 769 0.16 -14.70 18.94
N GLN A 770 0.83 -13.93 19.79
CA GLN A 770 0.33 -13.54 21.12
C GLN A 770 -0.83 -12.53 21.00
N VAL A 771 -0.67 -11.49 20.18
CA VAL A 771 -1.72 -10.51 19.86
C VAL A 771 -2.92 -11.19 19.22
N ARG A 772 -2.71 -12.04 18.21
CA ARG A 772 -3.80 -12.83 17.60
C ARG A 772 -4.56 -13.64 18.65
N ALA A 773 -3.87 -14.26 19.60
CA ALA A 773 -4.53 -15.04 20.66
C ALA A 773 -5.37 -14.22 21.66
N TRP A 774 -5.09 -12.92 21.85
CA TRP A 774 -5.98 -12.04 22.61
C TRP A 774 -7.25 -11.70 21.84
N LEU A 775 -7.16 -11.65 20.51
CA LEU A 775 -8.26 -11.32 19.59
C LEU A 775 -9.14 -12.53 19.24
N HIS A 776 -8.54 -13.71 19.08
CA HIS A 776 -9.19 -14.96 18.67
C HIS A 776 -8.83 -16.14 19.60
N PRO A 777 -9.12 -16.07 20.91
CA PRO A 777 -8.80 -17.13 21.88
C PRO A 777 -9.48 -18.48 21.57
N GLU A 778 -10.55 -18.48 20.78
CA GLU A 778 -11.22 -19.68 20.27
C GLU A 778 -10.27 -20.59 19.46
N GLU A 779 -9.32 -20.03 18.72
CA GLU A 779 -8.42 -20.78 17.84
C GLU A 779 -7.41 -21.62 18.61
N ARG A 780 -7.06 -21.21 19.85
CA ARG A 780 -6.19 -22.01 20.73
C ARG A 780 -6.78 -23.37 21.10
N ARG A 781 -8.08 -23.60 20.91
CA ARG A 781 -8.71 -24.90 21.19
C ARG A 781 -8.47 -25.97 20.12
N VAL A 782 -7.84 -25.62 18.99
CA VAL A 782 -7.59 -26.56 17.87
C VAL A 782 -6.22 -27.23 17.95
N ALA A 783 -5.30 -26.76 18.80
CA ALA A 783 -4.03 -27.46 19.05
C ALA A 783 -3.50 -27.26 20.48
N PRO A 784 -3.29 -28.38 21.19
CA PRO A 784 -1.98 -28.65 21.77
C PRO A 784 -1.43 -29.96 21.19
N MET A 785 -0.43 -29.87 20.31
CA MET A 785 0.42 -31.02 20.04
C MET A 785 1.34 -31.19 21.26
N GLU A 786 1.20 -32.32 21.97
CA GLU A 786 1.92 -32.56 23.22
C GLU A 786 3.44 -32.44 23.04
N PRO A 787 4.18 -31.91 24.03
CA PRO A 787 5.63 -31.87 23.98
C PRO A 787 6.16 -33.31 24.00
N ARG A 788 6.67 -33.78 22.85
CA ARG A 788 7.34 -35.09 22.77
C ARG A 788 8.49 -35.12 23.77
N VAL A 789 8.30 -35.89 24.84
CA VAL A 789 9.35 -36.25 25.79
C VAL A 789 10.48 -36.91 25.01
N LYS A 790 11.73 -36.58 25.34
CA LYS A 790 12.90 -37.26 24.78
C LYS A 790 13.10 -38.59 25.51
N GLU A 791 13.09 -39.66 24.73
CA GLU A 791 13.90 -40.85 24.95
C GLU A 791 15.01 -40.87 23.90
#